data_AF-A0A7D7KY35-F1
#
_entry.id   AF-A0A7D7KY35-F1
#
_cell.length_a   1.000
_cell.length_b   1.000
_cell.length_c   1.000
_cell.angle_alpha   90.00
_cell.angle_beta   90.00
_cell.angle_gamma   90.00
#
_symmetry.space_group_name_H-M   'P 1'
#
loop_
_entity.id
_entity.type
_entity.pdbx_description
1 polymer ?
#
loop_
_entity_poly.entity_id
_entity_poly.type
_entity_poly.pdbx_seq_one_letter_code
_entity_poly.pdbx_strand_id
1 'polypeptide(L)'
;MAQSMRRTEIYPITVRELEVLRVRDVTPGMRRVTLGGEGLRAHTAPNGMPVNAFRSDGFDDEFKIFLTHPSLTEPLIPEQADGTVIWPRDERLVPRTYTVRRWDPEAGELDVDFVVHGVGMATTWARRVVPGERIPVAGPKSSGSHPVGADWTLVAGDETALPAIARWLEEWPAGERGKVFIEVASSSHRQELTVPEGVELTWLSRHGAEPGTTTVLQDALTSTEWWPGTPFAWVAGEATTLTPIRRWLRNEKGLGREQMEVTGYWKRQPTAVSAADPEIPQSEAGHALHERLEALTGVLPAFAIRTAVTLGVPDALADGPRTATDLADALEVPAEGLERLLPYLVVHDVLEAHGTPAAYGLLELGRELLDEHLGEDLDLDGAEAWEEITAGLSLLAAVRGGDGARSARARTRADLASRPDLVAGQQEEAEEFADYYGPTLAGMLPLAQCRTLAVAGPAAGGLAELFVREQPGLHVTVLAEPAELEVLRRRHAAHPLIGHAPLPSDETPDAHDDHGRHGDNPRSGGGDADGAPGEPFDAVVLAMELTRRTDERAQRLLEALRPAAGLYVMDEMLDPVGAEEHDVAHGVVDFALTGGGARTDSRFRELLAASGYEVASRRNVGWSGQLYTAHPTGGAGRTA
;
A
#
# COMPACT_ATOMS: atom_id res chain seq x y z
N MET A 1 -12.68 -9.88 -21.68
CA MET A 1 -13.30 -9.61 -20.36
C MET A 1 -14.80 -9.73 -20.55
N ALA A 2 -15.52 -10.47 -19.71
CA ALA A 2 -16.97 -10.59 -19.82
C ALA A 2 -17.64 -9.22 -19.58
N GLN A 3 -18.52 -8.82 -20.50
CA GLN A 3 -19.27 -7.56 -20.45
C GLN A 3 -20.42 -7.73 -19.46
N SER A 4 -20.68 -6.73 -18.59
CA SER A 4 -21.84 -6.76 -17.68
C SER A 4 -23.14 -7.04 -18.44
N MET A 5 -24.06 -7.77 -17.83
CA MET A 5 -25.41 -7.95 -18.38
C MET A 5 -26.17 -6.62 -18.48
N ARG A 6 -25.75 -5.60 -17.73
CA ARG A 6 -26.24 -4.23 -17.87
C ARG A 6 -25.41 -3.47 -18.89
N ARG A 7 -26.11 -2.86 -19.86
CA ARG A 7 -25.49 -1.89 -20.77
C ARG A 7 -25.40 -0.55 -20.05
N THR A 8 -24.19 0.01 -20.00
CA THR A 8 -23.94 1.34 -19.44
C THR A 8 -23.64 2.31 -20.57
N GLU A 9 -24.36 3.42 -20.60
CA GLU A 9 -24.02 4.56 -21.44
C GLU A 9 -23.29 5.60 -20.60
N ILE A 10 -22.17 6.11 -21.09
CA ILE A 10 -21.35 7.13 -20.42
C ILE A 10 -21.53 8.44 -21.18
N TYR A 11 -21.70 9.54 -20.46
CA TYR A 11 -21.82 10.87 -21.02
C TYR A 11 -21.05 11.89 -20.18
N PRO A 12 -20.69 13.06 -20.75
CA PRO A 12 -19.94 14.08 -20.03
C PRO A 12 -20.59 14.46 -18.71
N ILE A 13 -19.77 14.54 -17.67
CA ILE A 13 -20.20 15.08 -16.38
C ILE A 13 -20.35 16.60 -16.48
N THR A 14 -21.40 17.11 -15.84
CA THR A 14 -21.73 18.53 -15.86
C THR A 14 -22.06 19.04 -14.46
N VAL A 15 -21.65 20.26 -14.15
CA VAL A 15 -22.02 20.99 -12.93
C VAL A 15 -23.16 21.94 -13.24
N ARG A 16 -24.15 21.99 -12.36
CA ARG A 16 -25.30 22.89 -12.46
C ARG A 16 -25.79 23.27 -11.07
N GLU A 17 -26.54 24.35 -11.01
CA GLU A 17 -27.20 24.80 -9.78
C GLU A 17 -28.71 24.64 -9.94
N LEU A 18 -29.35 23.98 -8.97
CA LEU A 18 -30.77 23.68 -8.98
C LEU A 18 -31.48 24.39 -7.83
N GLU A 19 -32.77 24.66 -8.00
CA GLU A 19 -33.64 25.23 -6.98
C GLU A 19 -34.49 24.13 -6.33
N VAL A 20 -34.65 24.20 -5.02
CA VAL A 20 -35.59 23.37 -4.28
C VAL A 20 -37.00 23.88 -4.53
N LEU A 21 -37.79 23.12 -5.28
CA LEU A 21 -39.17 23.49 -5.60
C LEU A 21 -40.14 23.05 -4.51
N ARG A 22 -39.95 21.84 -3.98
CA ARG A 22 -40.86 21.21 -3.01
C ARG A 22 -40.12 20.28 -2.07
N VAL A 23 -40.67 20.14 -0.87
CA VAL A 23 -40.16 19.25 0.16
C VAL A 23 -41.33 18.55 0.84
N ARG A 24 -41.25 17.22 0.98
CA ARG A 24 -42.30 16.43 1.67
C ARG A 24 -41.71 15.21 2.38
N ASP A 25 -42.29 14.84 3.51
CA ASP A 25 -41.97 13.56 4.15
C ASP A 25 -42.71 12.43 3.41
N VAL A 26 -41.98 11.42 2.96
CA VAL A 26 -42.52 10.23 2.28
C VAL A 26 -42.89 9.16 3.31
N THR A 27 -42.01 8.98 4.29
CA THR A 27 -42.20 8.14 5.48
C THR A 27 -41.55 8.85 6.67
N PRO A 28 -41.72 8.37 7.92
CA PRO A 28 -41.08 9.00 9.08
C PRO A 28 -39.54 9.10 8.99
N GLY A 29 -38.89 8.24 8.20
CA GLY A 29 -37.44 8.20 8.02
C GLY A 29 -36.98 8.57 6.62
N MET A 30 -37.86 9.07 5.74
CA MET A 30 -37.48 9.45 4.38
C MET A 30 -38.19 10.73 3.93
N ARG A 31 -37.40 11.68 3.44
CA ARG A 31 -37.87 12.98 2.97
C ARG A 31 -37.49 13.19 1.52
N ARG A 32 -38.47 13.58 0.70
CA ARG A 32 -38.28 13.88 -0.71
C ARG A 32 -38.09 15.36 -0.92
N VAL A 33 -37.08 15.70 -1.71
CA VAL A 33 -36.83 17.04 -2.22
C VAL A 33 -37.00 17.02 -3.73
N THR A 34 -37.91 17.84 -4.25
CA THR A 34 -38.02 18.08 -5.69
C THR A 34 -37.17 19.28 -6.06
N LEU A 35 -36.26 19.07 -7.00
CA LEU A 35 -35.36 20.07 -7.56
C LEU A 35 -35.80 20.46 -8.97
N GLY A 36 -35.51 21.70 -9.37
CA GLY A 36 -35.80 22.20 -10.71
C GLY A 36 -34.96 23.40 -11.09
N GLY A 37 -35.39 24.11 -12.15
CA GLY A 37 -34.78 25.33 -12.62
C GLY A 37 -34.09 25.20 -13.99
N GLU A 38 -33.70 26.35 -14.56
CA GLU A 38 -33.11 26.42 -15.91
C GLU A 38 -31.81 25.62 -16.07
N GLY A 39 -31.08 25.36 -14.98
CA GLY A 39 -29.85 24.57 -14.98
C GLY A 39 -30.01 23.12 -15.45
N LEU A 40 -31.25 22.60 -15.50
CA LEU A 40 -31.55 21.28 -16.06
C LEU A 40 -31.56 21.27 -17.59
N ARG A 41 -31.69 22.43 -18.24
CA ARG A 41 -31.58 22.55 -19.70
C ARG A 41 -30.13 22.69 -20.12
N ALA A 42 -29.85 22.42 -21.40
CA ALA A 42 -28.55 22.72 -21.97
C ALA A 42 -28.31 24.24 -21.91
N HIS A 43 -27.13 24.64 -21.45
CA HIS A 43 -26.73 26.04 -21.32
C HIS A 43 -25.22 26.20 -21.39
N THR A 44 -24.74 27.44 -21.29
CA THR A 44 -23.31 27.75 -21.21
C THR A 44 -22.99 28.18 -19.78
N ALA A 45 -21.99 27.55 -19.17
CA ALA A 45 -21.49 27.92 -17.85
C ALA A 45 -20.89 29.33 -17.85
N PRO A 46 -20.75 29.99 -16.68
CA PRO A 46 -20.17 31.34 -16.60
C PRO A 46 -18.77 31.48 -17.20
N ASN A 47 -18.00 30.39 -17.21
CA ASN A 47 -16.66 30.32 -17.81
C ASN A 47 -16.65 30.01 -19.31
N GLY A 48 -17.82 30.01 -19.97
CA GLY A 48 -17.95 29.76 -21.41
C GLY A 48 -18.02 28.28 -21.81
N MET A 49 -17.91 27.34 -20.86
CA MET A 49 -17.96 25.91 -21.17
C MET A 49 -19.39 25.41 -21.41
N PRO A 50 -19.60 24.43 -22.31
CA PRO A 50 -20.92 23.87 -22.56
C PRO A 50 -21.39 23.00 -21.39
N VAL A 51 -22.64 23.17 -21.00
CA VAL A 51 -23.34 22.31 -20.04
C VAL A 51 -24.46 21.59 -20.77
N ASN A 52 -24.38 20.27 -20.84
CA ASN A 52 -25.41 19.44 -21.45
C ASN A 52 -26.70 19.42 -20.61
N ALA A 53 -27.83 19.20 -21.30
CA ALA A 53 -29.12 18.99 -20.64
C ALA A 53 -29.05 17.81 -19.66
N PHE A 54 -29.79 17.91 -18.57
CA PHE A 54 -29.89 16.83 -17.59
C PHE A 54 -30.48 15.59 -18.24
N ARG A 55 -29.82 14.45 -18.03
CA ARG A 55 -30.23 13.15 -18.51
C ARG A 55 -30.15 12.17 -17.35
N SER A 56 -31.17 11.35 -17.21
CA SER A 56 -31.16 10.21 -16.31
C SER A 56 -32.16 9.18 -16.82
N ASP A 57 -31.65 8.08 -17.35
CA ASP A 57 -32.44 7.04 -18.02
C ASP A 57 -32.46 5.73 -17.24
N GLY A 58 -31.62 5.61 -16.21
CA GLY A 58 -31.39 4.39 -15.45
C GLY A 58 -31.92 4.52 -14.04
N PHE A 59 -32.38 3.40 -13.49
CA PHE A 59 -33.06 3.36 -12.21
C PHE A 59 -32.16 3.71 -11.02
N ASP A 60 -30.86 3.45 -11.12
CA ASP A 60 -29.84 3.72 -10.11
C ASP A 60 -28.86 4.82 -10.52
N ASP A 61 -29.23 5.65 -11.50
CA ASP A 61 -28.44 6.81 -11.88
C ASP A 61 -28.19 7.70 -10.68
N GLU A 62 -26.94 8.04 -10.47
CA GLU A 62 -26.50 8.83 -9.32
C GLU A 62 -25.89 10.16 -9.76
N PHE A 63 -26.05 11.16 -8.89
CA PHE A 63 -25.44 12.46 -9.04
C PHE A 63 -24.95 12.94 -7.67
N LYS A 64 -24.06 13.94 -7.68
CA LYS A 64 -23.52 14.53 -6.45
C LYS A 64 -24.26 15.82 -6.14
N ILE A 65 -24.63 16.01 -4.88
CA ILE A 65 -24.95 17.32 -4.31
C ILE A 65 -23.74 17.84 -3.54
N PHE A 66 -23.55 19.16 -3.53
CA PHE A 66 -22.47 19.80 -2.79
C PHE A 66 -23.04 20.56 -1.59
N LEU A 67 -22.69 20.10 -0.40
CA LEU A 67 -23.12 20.72 0.85
C LEU A 67 -22.08 21.74 1.33
N THR A 68 -22.55 22.75 2.05
CA THR A 68 -21.68 23.75 2.66
C THR A 68 -20.98 23.17 3.88
N HIS A 69 -19.65 23.23 3.91
CA HIS A 69 -18.89 22.90 5.11
C HIS A 69 -19.23 23.87 6.25
N PRO A 70 -19.31 23.42 7.52
CA PRO A 70 -19.69 24.29 8.64
C PRO A 70 -18.78 25.51 8.87
N SER A 71 -17.53 25.44 8.39
CA SER A 71 -16.57 26.57 8.45
C SER A 71 -16.62 27.51 7.24
N LEU A 72 -17.53 27.26 6.29
CA LEU A 72 -17.71 28.06 5.07
C LEU A 72 -19.11 28.66 5.01
N THR A 73 -19.26 29.76 4.27
CA THR A 73 -20.57 30.40 4.02
C THR A 73 -21.23 29.92 2.74
N GLU A 74 -20.44 29.42 1.79
CA GLU A 74 -20.87 28.92 0.48
C GLU A 74 -20.24 27.54 0.22
N PRO A 75 -20.91 26.64 -0.52
CA PRO A 75 -20.35 25.34 -0.84
C PRO A 75 -19.16 25.46 -1.80
N LEU A 76 -18.15 24.61 -1.61
CA LEU A 76 -17.14 24.39 -2.64
C LEU A 76 -17.75 23.55 -3.76
N ILE A 77 -17.58 24.00 -5.00
CA ILE A 77 -18.16 23.37 -6.19
C ILE A 77 -17.09 23.15 -7.26
N PRO A 78 -17.14 22.05 -8.03
CA PRO A 78 -16.28 21.86 -9.17
C PRO A 78 -16.56 22.89 -10.27
N GLU A 79 -15.53 23.27 -10.99
CA GLU A 79 -15.66 24.12 -12.17
C GLU A 79 -15.96 23.27 -13.41
N GLN A 80 -16.86 23.75 -14.27
CA GLN A 80 -17.15 23.08 -15.54
C GLN A 80 -15.95 23.18 -16.48
N ALA A 81 -15.55 22.07 -17.09
CA ALA A 81 -14.58 22.01 -18.17
C ALA A 81 -15.17 21.31 -19.40
N ASP A 82 -14.46 21.29 -20.53
CA ASP A 82 -14.93 20.62 -21.74
C ASP A 82 -15.01 19.10 -21.53
N GLY A 83 -16.23 18.57 -21.50
CA GLY A 83 -16.47 17.15 -21.29
C GLY A 83 -16.20 16.61 -19.87
N THR A 84 -15.73 17.46 -18.94
CA THR A 84 -15.25 17.06 -17.60
C THR A 84 -15.47 18.18 -16.57
N VAL A 85 -14.98 17.99 -15.34
CA VAL A 85 -15.01 19.00 -14.26
C VAL A 85 -13.64 19.10 -13.56
N ILE A 86 -13.30 20.29 -13.08
CA ILE A 86 -12.10 20.55 -12.28
C ILE A 86 -12.51 20.52 -10.81
N TRP A 87 -11.99 19.57 -10.05
CA TRP A 87 -12.32 19.39 -8.64
C TRP A 87 -11.53 20.35 -7.74
N PRO A 88 -12.16 21.00 -6.74
CA PRO A 88 -11.43 21.75 -5.73
C PRO A 88 -10.52 20.82 -4.94
N ARG A 89 -9.26 21.23 -4.71
CA ARG A 89 -8.28 20.52 -3.88
C ARG A 89 -8.32 21.01 -2.43
N ASP A 90 -9.52 21.06 -1.85
CA ASP A 90 -9.76 21.56 -0.50
C ASP A 90 -10.54 20.51 0.28
N GLU A 91 -10.00 20.10 1.43
CA GLU A 91 -10.56 19.06 2.30
C GLU A 91 -11.97 19.39 2.82
N ARG A 92 -12.35 20.67 2.80
CA ARG A 92 -13.68 21.16 3.19
C ARG A 92 -14.72 20.91 2.10
N LEU A 93 -14.37 20.31 0.97
CA LEU A 93 -15.34 19.91 -0.06
C LEU A 93 -16.27 18.82 0.49
N VAL A 94 -17.59 19.04 0.47
CA VAL A 94 -18.56 18.07 1.01
C VAL A 94 -19.50 17.53 -0.07
N PRO A 95 -19.04 16.61 -0.94
CA PRO A 95 -19.89 15.99 -1.94
C PRO A 95 -20.70 14.85 -1.31
N ARG A 96 -21.97 14.71 -1.69
CA ARG A 96 -22.80 13.56 -1.31
C ARG A 96 -23.50 12.99 -2.53
N THR A 97 -23.37 11.68 -2.73
CA THR A 97 -23.97 10.99 -3.87
C THR A 97 -25.41 10.59 -3.54
N TYR A 98 -26.33 10.86 -4.47
CA TYR A 98 -27.75 10.51 -4.35
C TYR A 98 -28.27 9.92 -5.65
N THR A 99 -29.22 8.99 -5.52
CA THR A 99 -29.97 8.43 -6.64
C THR A 99 -30.98 9.45 -7.18
N VAL A 100 -31.09 9.55 -8.50
CA VAL A 100 -32.20 10.22 -9.18
C VAL A 100 -33.47 9.37 -9.02
N ARG A 101 -34.34 9.73 -8.06
CA ARG A 101 -35.57 8.97 -7.79
C ARG A 101 -36.59 9.08 -8.92
N ARG A 102 -36.73 10.28 -9.49
CA ARG A 102 -37.59 10.55 -10.66
C ARG A 102 -36.94 11.67 -11.46
N TRP A 103 -36.97 11.54 -12.78
CA TRP A 103 -36.62 12.62 -13.71
C TRP A 103 -37.79 12.87 -14.64
N ASP A 104 -38.29 14.10 -14.67
CA ASP A 104 -39.36 14.55 -15.55
C ASP A 104 -38.83 15.67 -16.48
N PRO A 105 -38.45 15.34 -17.72
CA PRO A 105 -37.88 16.32 -18.64
C PRO A 105 -38.91 17.35 -19.14
N GLU A 106 -40.21 17.03 -19.12
CA GLU A 106 -41.26 17.96 -19.57
C GLU A 106 -41.54 19.02 -18.49
N ALA A 107 -41.67 18.58 -17.24
CA ALA A 107 -41.82 19.49 -16.11
C ALA A 107 -40.51 20.20 -15.73
N GLY A 108 -39.36 19.63 -16.10
CA GLY A 108 -38.05 20.10 -15.65
C GLY A 108 -37.86 19.88 -14.15
N GLU A 109 -38.28 18.70 -13.66
CA GLU A 109 -38.29 18.37 -12.24
C GLU A 109 -37.56 17.06 -11.95
N LEU A 110 -36.80 17.05 -10.86
CA LEU A 110 -35.99 15.94 -10.38
C LEU A 110 -36.40 15.66 -8.93
N ASP A 111 -36.80 14.43 -8.60
CA ASP A 111 -37.00 14.02 -7.20
C ASP A 111 -35.76 13.32 -6.64
N VAL A 112 -35.45 13.64 -5.39
CA VAL A 112 -34.35 13.04 -4.64
C VAL A 112 -34.88 12.64 -3.26
N ASP A 113 -34.65 11.39 -2.87
CA ASP A 113 -35.09 10.87 -1.58
C ASP A 113 -33.90 10.81 -0.61
N PHE A 114 -34.07 11.45 0.55
CA PHE A 114 -33.10 11.49 1.63
C PHE A 114 -33.57 10.61 2.78
N VAL A 115 -32.71 9.69 3.21
CA VAL A 115 -32.92 8.96 4.46
C VAL A 115 -32.57 9.87 5.64
N VAL A 116 -33.49 10.00 6.60
CA VAL A 116 -33.45 11.04 7.63
C VAL A 116 -33.29 10.49 9.06
N HIS A 117 -32.37 9.53 9.25
CA HIS A 117 -32.05 8.97 10.56
C HIS A 117 -30.65 9.39 11.05
N GLY A 118 -30.46 9.46 12.37
CA GLY A 118 -29.18 9.81 12.97
C GLY A 118 -28.75 11.26 12.74
N VAL A 119 -27.43 11.45 12.67
CA VAL A 119 -26.75 12.74 12.57
C VAL A 119 -25.80 12.72 11.36
N GLY A 120 -25.81 13.76 10.53
CA GLY A 120 -24.98 13.83 9.33
C GLY A 120 -25.32 15.05 8.47
N MET A 121 -24.32 15.61 7.78
CA MET A 121 -24.49 16.86 7.03
C MET A 121 -25.67 16.85 6.06
N ALA A 122 -25.86 15.76 5.32
CA ALA A 122 -26.94 15.64 4.35
C ALA A 122 -28.31 15.42 4.99
N THR A 123 -28.36 14.65 6.09
CA THR A 123 -29.55 14.48 6.92
C THR A 123 -29.98 15.81 7.54
N THR A 124 -29.03 16.57 8.08
CA THR A 124 -29.25 17.89 8.68
C THR A 124 -29.73 18.89 7.61
N TRP A 125 -29.11 18.91 6.43
CA TRP A 125 -29.56 19.71 5.31
C TRP A 125 -30.99 19.33 4.89
N ALA A 126 -31.27 18.05 4.66
CA ALA A 126 -32.59 17.59 4.22
C ALA A 126 -33.71 17.91 5.23
N ARG A 127 -33.42 17.94 6.54
CA ARG A 127 -34.38 18.35 7.57
C ARG A 127 -34.72 19.84 7.51
N ARG A 128 -33.73 20.67 7.21
CA ARG A 128 -33.81 22.13 7.31
C ARG A 128 -34.22 22.79 5.99
N VAL A 129 -33.91 22.17 4.86
CA VAL A 129 -34.12 22.75 3.53
C VAL A 129 -35.58 23.13 3.29
N VAL A 130 -35.77 24.32 2.74
CA VAL A 130 -37.08 24.86 2.33
C VAL A 130 -37.12 25.19 0.84
N PRO A 131 -38.32 25.27 0.22
CA PRO A 131 -38.46 25.75 -1.14
C PRO A 131 -37.81 27.13 -1.37
N GLY A 132 -37.17 27.30 -2.52
CA GLY A 132 -36.42 28.50 -2.94
C GLY A 132 -34.92 28.44 -2.65
N GLU A 133 -34.45 27.49 -1.84
CA GLU A 133 -33.01 27.29 -1.65
C GLU A 133 -32.34 26.72 -2.91
N ARG A 134 -31.05 27.04 -3.08
CA ARG A 134 -30.25 26.57 -4.23
C ARG A 134 -29.27 25.50 -3.79
N ILE A 135 -29.06 24.50 -4.64
CA ILE A 135 -28.14 23.40 -4.39
C ILE A 135 -27.29 23.14 -5.64
N PRO A 136 -25.95 23.22 -5.55
CA PRO A 136 -25.09 22.82 -6.63
C PRO A 136 -25.05 21.29 -6.75
N VAL A 137 -25.01 20.81 -7.98
CA VAL A 137 -25.02 19.38 -8.29
C VAL A 137 -24.07 19.06 -9.44
N ALA A 138 -23.53 17.84 -9.46
CA ALA A 138 -22.74 17.32 -10.56
C ALA A 138 -23.18 15.93 -11.00
N GLY A 139 -23.28 15.72 -12.32
CA GLY A 139 -23.74 14.48 -12.92
C GLY A 139 -25.25 14.44 -13.21
N PRO A 140 -25.83 13.26 -13.47
CA PRO A 140 -25.16 11.97 -13.61
C PRO A 140 -24.10 11.96 -14.73
N LYS A 141 -23.19 10.97 -14.73
CA LYS A 141 -22.14 10.79 -15.76
C LYS A 141 -22.26 9.48 -16.54
N SER A 142 -23.19 8.63 -16.12
CA SER A 142 -23.43 7.33 -16.69
C SER A 142 -24.84 6.90 -16.36
N SER A 143 -25.40 6.04 -17.20
CA SER A 143 -26.69 5.43 -16.96
C SER A 143 -26.68 3.96 -17.32
N GLY A 144 -27.22 3.12 -16.44
CA GLY A 144 -27.28 1.67 -16.61
C GLY A 144 -28.69 1.18 -16.90
N SER A 145 -28.85 0.39 -17.96
CA SER A 145 -30.15 -0.21 -18.31
C SER A 145 -30.52 -1.37 -17.37
N HIS A 146 -31.76 -1.87 -17.49
CA HIS A 146 -32.13 -3.21 -17.02
C HIS A 146 -31.16 -4.27 -17.61
N PRO A 147 -30.82 -5.34 -16.87
CA PRO A 147 -29.95 -6.41 -17.38
C PRO A 147 -30.58 -7.12 -18.58
N VAL A 148 -29.76 -7.51 -19.55
CA VAL A 148 -30.19 -8.26 -20.74
C VAL A 148 -29.68 -9.69 -20.64
N GLY A 149 -30.56 -10.66 -20.92
CA GLY A 149 -30.22 -12.09 -20.91
C GLY A 149 -30.31 -12.75 -19.54
N ALA A 150 -30.91 -12.08 -18.55
CA ALA A 150 -31.28 -12.69 -17.27
C ALA A 150 -32.64 -13.36 -17.40
N ASP A 151 -32.79 -14.58 -16.90
CA ASP A 151 -34.09 -15.26 -16.80
C ASP A 151 -34.94 -14.71 -15.64
N TRP A 152 -34.28 -14.08 -14.66
CA TRP A 152 -34.90 -13.35 -13.55
C TRP A 152 -33.88 -12.46 -12.83
N THR A 153 -34.38 -11.45 -12.09
CA THR A 153 -33.54 -10.50 -11.35
C THR A 153 -33.74 -10.60 -9.84
N LEU A 154 -32.65 -10.66 -9.08
CA LEU A 154 -32.63 -10.51 -7.63
C LEU A 154 -32.27 -9.05 -7.28
N VAL A 155 -33.17 -8.34 -6.61
CA VAL A 155 -32.98 -6.96 -6.17
C VAL A 155 -33.01 -6.94 -4.65
N ALA A 156 -32.02 -6.32 -4.01
CA ALA A 156 -32.03 -6.21 -2.57
C ALA A 156 -31.40 -4.90 -2.07
N GLY A 157 -31.91 -4.36 -0.97
CA GLY A 157 -31.22 -3.27 -0.31
C GLY A 157 -31.89 -2.75 0.94
N ASP A 158 -31.19 -1.86 1.64
CA ASP A 158 -31.74 -1.10 2.76
C ASP A 158 -32.51 0.15 2.28
N GLU A 159 -33.03 0.95 3.20
CA GLU A 159 -33.81 2.14 2.86
C GLU A 159 -33.06 3.17 2.01
N THR A 160 -31.71 3.12 1.95
CA THR A 160 -30.93 4.01 1.09
C THR A 160 -30.96 3.57 -0.38
N ALA A 161 -31.19 2.28 -0.64
CA ALA A 161 -31.36 1.71 -1.98
C ALA A 161 -32.82 1.81 -2.48
N LEU A 162 -33.78 2.00 -1.56
CA LEU A 162 -35.21 2.10 -1.87
C LEU A 162 -35.54 3.10 -3.00
N PRO A 163 -34.90 4.27 -3.14
CA PRO A 163 -35.20 5.18 -4.24
C PRO A 163 -34.92 4.56 -5.62
N ALA A 164 -33.80 3.85 -5.76
CA ALA A 164 -33.42 3.15 -6.98
C ALA A 164 -34.39 1.98 -7.25
N ILE A 165 -34.69 1.18 -6.22
CA ILE A 165 -35.61 0.04 -6.33
C ILE A 165 -37.01 0.50 -6.74
N ALA A 166 -37.52 1.58 -6.12
CA ALA A 166 -38.84 2.10 -6.42
C ALA A 166 -38.94 2.62 -7.86
N ARG A 167 -37.92 3.36 -8.33
CA ARG A 167 -37.84 3.78 -9.73
C ARG A 167 -37.76 2.58 -10.67
N TRP A 168 -36.97 1.56 -10.32
CA TRP A 168 -36.83 0.37 -11.14
C TRP A 168 -38.13 -0.41 -11.28
N LEU A 169 -38.91 -0.51 -10.20
CA LEU A 169 -40.23 -1.16 -10.21
C LEU A 169 -41.23 -0.40 -11.10
N GLU A 170 -41.17 0.93 -11.14
CA GLU A 170 -41.99 1.77 -12.02
C GLU A 170 -41.61 1.60 -13.51
N GLU A 171 -40.32 1.38 -13.78
CA GLU A 171 -39.74 1.20 -15.12
C GLU A 171 -39.55 -0.27 -15.52
N TRP A 172 -40.07 -1.21 -14.70
CA TRP A 172 -39.77 -2.64 -14.85
C TRP A 172 -40.28 -3.18 -16.19
N PRO A 173 -39.44 -3.88 -16.98
CA PRO A 173 -39.89 -4.35 -18.28
C PRO A 173 -41.00 -5.40 -18.16
N ALA A 174 -41.98 -5.34 -19.08
CA ALA A 174 -43.10 -6.27 -19.08
C ALA A 174 -42.63 -7.72 -19.32
N GLY A 175 -43.09 -8.64 -18.48
CA GLY A 175 -42.78 -10.08 -18.57
C GLY A 175 -41.49 -10.51 -17.89
N GLU A 176 -40.68 -9.56 -17.40
CA GLU A 176 -39.46 -9.87 -16.64
C GLU A 176 -39.79 -10.26 -15.20
N ARG A 177 -39.14 -11.32 -14.71
CA ARG A 177 -39.36 -11.85 -13.36
C ARG A 177 -38.36 -11.28 -12.38
N GLY A 178 -38.79 -11.04 -11.14
CA GLY A 178 -37.89 -10.54 -10.11
C GLY A 178 -38.25 -10.95 -8.70
N LYS A 179 -37.24 -11.01 -7.83
CA LYS A 179 -37.41 -11.06 -6.37
C LYS A 179 -36.79 -9.82 -5.76
N VAL A 180 -37.57 -9.07 -5.00
CA VAL A 180 -37.17 -7.78 -4.44
C VAL A 180 -37.25 -7.82 -2.92
N PHE A 181 -36.15 -7.48 -2.26
CA PHE A 181 -36.06 -7.44 -0.80
C PHE A 181 -35.68 -6.03 -0.35
N ILE A 182 -36.53 -5.42 0.48
CA ILE A 182 -36.30 -4.05 0.96
C ILE A 182 -36.29 -4.07 2.47
N GLU A 183 -35.12 -3.79 3.04
CA GLU A 183 -34.94 -3.60 4.47
C GLU A 183 -35.28 -2.16 4.87
N VAL A 184 -36.10 -2.00 5.91
CA VAL A 184 -36.47 -0.72 6.49
C VAL A 184 -36.46 -0.78 8.01
N ALA A 185 -36.39 0.38 8.66
CA ALA A 185 -36.39 0.49 10.12
C ALA A 185 -37.61 -0.18 10.77
N SER A 186 -38.81 0.07 10.24
CA SER A 186 -40.07 -0.48 10.76
C SER A 186 -41.16 -0.51 9.69
N SER A 187 -42.32 -1.09 10.01
CA SER A 187 -43.48 -1.15 9.10
C SER A 187 -43.99 0.23 8.65
N SER A 188 -43.83 1.29 9.46
CA SER A 188 -44.22 2.65 9.09
C SER A 188 -43.30 3.31 8.05
N HIS A 189 -42.18 2.67 7.74
CA HIS A 189 -41.21 3.12 6.73
C HIS A 189 -41.42 2.47 5.36
N ARG A 190 -42.44 1.62 5.22
CA ARG A 190 -42.81 1.03 3.92
C ARG A 190 -43.45 2.11 3.05
N GLN A 191 -43.00 2.22 1.80
CA GLN A 191 -43.62 3.06 0.79
C GLN A 191 -44.69 2.27 0.03
N GLU A 192 -45.68 2.98 -0.50
CA GLU A 192 -46.58 2.40 -1.50
C GLU A 192 -45.81 2.26 -2.81
N LEU A 193 -45.60 1.01 -3.24
CA LEU A 193 -44.91 0.67 -4.48
C LEU A 193 -45.84 -0.13 -5.38
N THR A 194 -45.87 0.20 -6.67
CA THR A 194 -46.52 -0.64 -7.67
C THR A 194 -45.61 -1.83 -7.94
N VAL A 195 -46.13 -3.05 -7.71
CA VAL A 195 -45.40 -4.29 -7.96
C VAL A 195 -45.79 -4.81 -9.34
N PRO A 196 -44.86 -4.88 -10.31
CA PRO A 196 -45.12 -5.43 -11.63
C PRO A 196 -45.50 -6.91 -11.59
N GLU A 197 -46.21 -7.38 -12.62
CA GLU A 197 -46.47 -8.81 -12.78
C GLU A 197 -45.15 -9.59 -12.90
N GLY A 198 -45.05 -10.73 -12.20
CA GLY A 198 -43.84 -11.55 -12.18
C GLY A 198 -42.79 -11.12 -11.14
N VAL A 199 -43.04 -10.05 -10.38
CA VAL A 199 -42.17 -9.57 -9.30
C VAL A 199 -42.71 -9.95 -7.92
N GLU A 200 -41.87 -10.58 -7.11
CA GLU A 200 -42.14 -10.87 -5.69
C GLU A 200 -41.46 -9.82 -4.80
N LEU A 201 -42.24 -8.96 -4.13
CA LEU A 201 -41.71 -7.95 -3.21
C LEU A 201 -41.84 -8.39 -1.74
N THR A 202 -40.71 -8.41 -1.03
CA THR A 202 -40.61 -8.71 0.40
C THR A 202 -40.07 -7.52 1.18
N TRP A 203 -40.86 -7.02 2.12
CA TRP A 203 -40.43 -5.98 3.06
C TRP A 203 -39.87 -6.58 4.35
N LEU A 204 -38.64 -6.22 4.67
CA LEU A 204 -37.91 -6.66 5.85
C LEU A 204 -37.88 -5.52 6.87
N SER A 205 -38.24 -5.80 8.12
CA SER A 205 -38.25 -4.80 9.19
C SER A 205 -37.13 -5.10 10.17
N ARG A 206 -36.30 -4.09 10.46
CA ARG A 206 -35.33 -4.15 11.56
C ARG A 206 -35.96 -4.02 12.94
N HIS A 207 -37.27 -3.79 13.02
CA HIS A 207 -38.01 -3.59 14.27
C HIS A 207 -37.45 -2.44 15.14
N GLY A 208 -36.95 -1.39 14.48
CA GLY A 208 -36.35 -0.22 15.12
C GLY A 208 -34.87 -0.38 15.48
N ALA A 209 -34.24 -1.52 15.17
CA ALA A 209 -32.80 -1.66 15.35
C ALA A 209 -32.02 -0.70 14.42
N GLU A 210 -30.86 -0.26 14.90
CA GLU A 210 -30.00 0.70 14.21
C GLU A 210 -29.60 0.18 12.81
N PRO A 211 -29.60 1.05 11.77
CA PRO A 211 -29.16 0.68 10.43
C PRO A 211 -27.76 0.04 10.41
N GLY A 212 -27.58 -1.00 9.58
CA GLY A 212 -26.30 -1.71 9.45
C GLY A 212 -25.91 -2.60 10.64
N THR A 213 -26.76 -2.78 11.65
CA THR A 213 -26.49 -3.66 12.82
C THR A 213 -27.10 -5.06 12.72
N THR A 214 -27.99 -5.29 11.76
CA THR A 214 -28.79 -6.52 11.65
C THR A 214 -28.39 -7.37 10.46
N THR A 215 -28.74 -8.65 10.51
CA THR A 215 -28.53 -9.61 9.40
C THR A 215 -29.81 -9.85 8.58
N VAL A 216 -30.91 -9.15 8.85
CA VAL A 216 -32.24 -9.50 8.31
C VAL A 216 -32.28 -9.53 6.78
N LEU A 217 -31.59 -8.61 6.09
CA LEU A 217 -31.46 -8.66 4.63
C LEU A 217 -30.69 -9.90 4.15
N GLN A 218 -29.55 -10.21 4.76
CA GLN A 218 -28.77 -11.40 4.45
C GLN A 218 -29.56 -12.70 4.70
N ASP A 219 -30.21 -12.79 5.86
CA ASP A 219 -30.98 -13.98 6.25
C ASP A 219 -32.14 -14.21 5.28
N ALA A 220 -32.85 -13.15 4.88
CA ALA A 220 -33.91 -13.25 3.88
C ALA A 220 -33.39 -13.70 2.51
N LEU A 221 -32.27 -13.13 2.03
CA LEU A 221 -31.68 -13.51 0.74
C LEU A 221 -31.16 -14.94 0.72
N THR A 222 -30.54 -15.41 1.81
CA THR A 222 -29.99 -16.76 1.90
C THR A 222 -31.07 -17.82 2.11
N SER A 223 -32.21 -17.44 2.69
CA SER A 223 -33.36 -18.33 2.93
C SER A 223 -34.37 -18.42 1.78
N THR A 224 -34.33 -17.48 0.82
CA THR A 224 -35.28 -17.45 -0.29
C THR A 224 -35.11 -18.63 -1.24
N GLU A 225 -36.23 -19.09 -1.82
CA GLU A 225 -36.19 -20.05 -2.92
C GLU A 225 -35.40 -19.46 -4.09
N TRP A 226 -34.39 -20.20 -4.56
CA TRP A 226 -33.60 -19.82 -5.73
C TRP A 226 -34.28 -20.32 -7.01
N TRP A 227 -34.69 -19.40 -7.88
CA TRP A 227 -35.35 -19.79 -9.12
C TRP A 227 -34.37 -20.36 -10.15
N PRO A 228 -34.80 -21.32 -10.99
CA PRO A 228 -33.98 -21.84 -12.07
C PRO A 228 -33.70 -20.77 -13.13
N GLY A 229 -32.63 -20.96 -13.89
CA GLY A 229 -32.19 -20.05 -14.95
C GLY A 229 -30.99 -19.19 -14.53
N THR A 230 -30.67 -18.22 -15.38
CA THR A 230 -29.56 -17.28 -15.27
C THR A 230 -30.01 -16.02 -14.55
N PRO A 231 -29.60 -15.79 -13.29
CA PRO A 231 -29.99 -14.61 -12.55
C PRO A 231 -29.10 -13.41 -12.89
N PHE A 232 -29.65 -12.21 -12.70
CA PHE A 232 -28.87 -11.00 -12.43
C PHE A 232 -29.16 -10.51 -11.00
N ALA A 233 -28.13 -10.18 -10.22
CA ALA A 233 -28.28 -9.71 -8.84
C ALA A 233 -27.83 -8.25 -8.68
N TRP A 234 -28.74 -7.37 -8.28
CA TRP A 234 -28.42 -5.99 -7.90
C TRP A 234 -28.68 -5.80 -6.41
N VAL A 235 -27.64 -5.42 -5.66
CA VAL A 235 -27.74 -5.25 -4.21
C VAL A 235 -27.07 -3.95 -3.78
N ALA A 236 -27.77 -3.09 -3.03
CA ALA A 236 -27.22 -1.84 -2.53
C ALA A 236 -27.60 -1.55 -1.07
N GLY A 237 -26.75 -0.83 -0.34
CA GLY A 237 -26.96 -0.54 1.08
C GLY A 237 -25.65 -0.34 1.85
N GLU A 238 -25.65 -0.65 3.15
CA GLU A 238 -24.48 -0.49 4.02
C GLU A 238 -23.29 -1.39 3.61
N ALA A 239 -22.13 -0.80 3.36
CA ALA A 239 -20.99 -1.48 2.74
C ALA A 239 -20.50 -2.75 3.48
N THR A 240 -20.55 -2.76 4.82
CA THR A 240 -20.10 -3.90 5.62
C THR A 240 -21.12 -5.03 5.64
N THR A 241 -22.43 -4.73 5.70
CA THR A 241 -23.49 -5.74 5.65
C THR A 241 -23.58 -6.43 4.28
N LEU A 242 -23.17 -5.75 3.20
CA LEU A 242 -23.15 -6.33 1.85
C LEU A 242 -22.00 -7.31 1.61
N THR A 243 -20.93 -7.26 2.40
CA THR A 243 -19.76 -8.13 2.22
C THR A 243 -20.09 -9.63 2.28
N PRO A 244 -20.81 -10.14 3.31
CA PRO A 244 -21.25 -11.53 3.34
C PRO A 244 -22.23 -11.88 2.19
N ILE A 245 -23.12 -10.96 1.80
CA ILE A 245 -24.05 -11.18 0.67
C ILE A 245 -23.28 -11.35 -0.65
N ARG A 246 -22.30 -10.50 -0.92
CA ARG A 246 -21.43 -10.61 -2.11
C ARG A 246 -20.67 -11.93 -2.13
N ARG A 247 -20.16 -12.37 -0.98
CA ARG A 247 -19.46 -13.66 -0.85
C ARG A 247 -20.40 -14.83 -1.16
N TRP A 248 -21.62 -14.80 -0.63
CA TRP A 248 -22.64 -15.81 -0.89
C TRP A 248 -23.02 -15.89 -2.37
N LEU A 249 -23.31 -14.76 -3.02
CA LEU A 249 -23.62 -14.70 -4.46
C LEU A 249 -22.50 -15.29 -5.32
N ARG A 250 -21.24 -14.94 -5.00
CA ARG A 250 -20.07 -15.42 -5.76
C ARG A 250 -19.75 -16.88 -5.50
N ASN A 251 -19.64 -17.28 -4.24
CA ASN A 251 -19.05 -18.56 -3.87
C ASN A 251 -20.07 -19.69 -3.80
N GLU A 252 -21.30 -19.39 -3.36
CA GLU A 252 -22.35 -20.40 -3.19
C GLU A 252 -23.31 -20.44 -4.38
N LYS A 253 -23.64 -19.29 -4.96
CA LYS A 253 -24.50 -19.21 -6.16
C LYS A 253 -23.72 -19.18 -7.47
N GLY A 254 -22.41 -18.99 -7.43
CA GLY A 254 -21.54 -19.07 -8.60
C GLY A 254 -21.69 -17.91 -9.59
N LEU A 255 -22.22 -16.75 -9.17
CA LEU A 255 -22.42 -15.62 -10.07
C LEU A 255 -21.08 -15.01 -10.49
N GLY A 256 -20.91 -14.86 -11.81
CA GLY A 256 -19.82 -14.11 -12.42
C GLY A 256 -19.93 -12.60 -12.18
N ARG A 257 -18.89 -11.84 -12.53
CA ARG A 257 -18.88 -10.37 -12.34
C ARG A 257 -19.93 -9.68 -13.21
N GLU A 258 -20.26 -10.28 -14.35
CA GLU A 258 -21.26 -9.81 -15.31
C GLU A 258 -22.70 -10.00 -14.83
N GLN A 259 -22.93 -10.90 -13.88
CA GLN A 259 -24.25 -11.27 -13.37
C GLN A 259 -24.61 -10.58 -12.06
N MET A 260 -23.72 -9.78 -11.46
CA MET A 260 -24.00 -9.11 -10.21
C MET A 260 -23.38 -7.73 -10.07
N GLU A 261 -24.13 -6.84 -9.43
CA GLU A 261 -23.68 -5.55 -8.94
C GLU A 261 -24.03 -5.44 -7.46
N VAL A 262 -23.02 -5.27 -6.62
CA VAL A 262 -23.18 -5.14 -5.18
C VAL A 262 -22.46 -3.87 -4.74
N THR A 263 -23.20 -2.82 -4.40
CA THR A 263 -22.69 -1.46 -4.24
C THR A 263 -22.97 -0.92 -2.84
N GLY A 264 -21.91 -0.52 -2.11
CA GLY A 264 -22.07 0.13 -0.82
C GLY A 264 -22.47 1.58 -0.98
N TYR A 265 -23.71 1.94 -0.65
CA TYR A 265 -24.22 3.32 -0.75
C TYR A 265 -23.77 4.19 0.41
N TRP A 266 -23.57 3.57 1.57
CA TRP A 266 -23.09 4.22 2.78
C TRP A 266 -22.28 3.24 3.61
N LYS A 267 -21.54 3.74 4.60
CA LYS A 267 -20.79 2.92 5.54
C LYS A 267 -21.04 3.44 6.94
N ARG A 268 -21.40 2.57 7.87
CA ARG A 268 -21.56 2.96 9.27
C ARG A 268 -20.20 3.36 9.84
N GLN A 269 -20.13 4.53 10.46
CA GLN A 269 -18.94 5.01 11.16
C GLN A 269 -19.28 5.30 12.63
N PRO A 270 -18.34 5.08 13.58
CA PRO A 270 -18.52 5.51 14.96
C PRO A 270 -18.73 7.03 15.00
N THR A 271 -19.89 7.48 15.47
CA THR A 271 -20.22 8.91 15.49
C THR A 271 -19.59 9.56 16.72
N ALA A 272 -18.43 10.20 16.55
CA ALA A 272 -18.08 11.33 17.41
C ALA A 272 -18.80 12.58 16.86
N VAL A 273 -19.33 13.44 17.71
CA VAL A 273 -20.07 14.66 17.30
C VAL A 273 -19.24 15.90 17.60
N SER A 274 -19.37 16.96 16.80
CA SER A 274 -18.67 18.22 17.04
C SER A 274 -19.08 18.81 18.39
N ALA A 275 -18.10 19.35 19.14
CA ALA A 275 -18.36 20.07 20.38
C ALA A 275 -19.10 21.40 20.14
N ALA A 276 -19.05 21.94 18.92
CA ALA A 276 -19.70 23.18 18.52
C ALA A 276 -21.12 22.97 17.98
N ASP A 277 -21.41 21.81 17.36
CA ASP A 277 -22.76 21.44 16.90
C ASP A 277 -22.95 19.91 17.00
N PRO A 278 -23.79 19.42 17.93
CA PRO A 278 -24.05 17.99 18.08
C PRO A 278 -24.77 17.35 16.87
N GLU A 279 -25.24 18.15 15.91
CA GLU A 279 -25.81 17.68 14.63
C GLU A 279 -24.77 17.48 13.50
N ILE A 280 -23.48 17.65 13.78
CA ILE A 280 -22.39 17.45 12.82
C ILE A 280 -21.46 16.31 13.31
N PRO A 281 -21.31 15.20 12.56
CA PRO A 281 -20.33 14.17 12.89
C PRO A 281 -18.89 14.66 12.71
N GLN A 282 -18.01 14.32 13.66
CA GLN A 282 -16.56 14.27 13.48
C GLN A 282 -16.22 13.05 12.60
N SER A 283 -16.53 13.12 11.32
CA SER A 283 -16.36 12.00 10.38
C SER A 283 -15.10 12.17 9.53
N GLU A 284 -13.96 12.43 10.17
CA GLU A 284 -12.64 12.35 9.51
C GLU A 284 -12.03 10.95 9.65
N ALA A 285 -12.36 10.19 10.71
CA ALA A 285 -11.69 8.92 11.01
C ALA A 285 -11.85 7.84 9.91
N GLY A 286 -12.99 7.80 9.20
CA GLY A 286 -13.22 6.82 8.13
C GLY A 286 -12.55 7.16 6.80
N HIS A 287 -12.43 8.45 6.47
CA HIS A 287 -11.64 8.91 5.33
C HIS A 287 -10.16 8.73 5.62
N ALA A 288 -9.71 9.11 6.83
CA ALA A 288 -8.33 8.93 7.27
C ALA A 288 -7.84 7.47 7.18
N LEU A 289 -8.69 6.47 7.45
CA LEU A 289 -8.31 5.06 7.28
C LEU A 289 -8.16 4.63 5.82
N HIS A 290 -9.02 5.15 4.93
CA HIS A 290 -8.92 4.85 3.50
C HIS A 290 -7.72 5.55 2.89
N GLU A 291 -7.53 6.84 3.20
CA GLU A 291 -6.38 7.64 2.78
C GLU A 291 -5.08 7.04 3.30
N ARG A 292 -5.03 6.59 4.55
CA ARG A 292 -3.87 5.87 5.09
C ARG A 292 -3.59 4.59 4.32
N LEU A 293 -4.62 3.81 3.96
CA LEU A 293 -4.41 2.59 3.17
C LEU A 293 -3.98 2.90 1.73
N GLU A 294 -4.52 3.94 1.13
CA GLU A 294 -4.11 4.42 -0.19
C GLU A 294 -2.64 4.88 -0.18
N ALA A 295 -2.24 5.65 0.83
CA ALA A 295 -0.86 6.06 1.05
C ALA A 295 0.07 4.86 1.20
N LEU A 296 -0.29 3.87 2.03
CA LEU A 296 0.51 2.65 2.25
C LEU A 296 0.58 1.72 1.03
N THR A 297 -0.31 1.88 0.05
CA THR A 297 -0.36 1.00 -1.15
C THR A 297 0.03 1.72 -2.44
N GLY A 298 0.36 3.01 -2.35
CA GLY A 298 0.78 3.84 -3.47
C GLY A 298 2.21 3.54 -3.92
N VAL A 299 2.35 2.64 -4.89
CA VAL A 299 3.68 2.28 -5.45
C VAL A 299 4.20 3.35 -6.42
N LEU A 300 3.33 3.88 -7.28
CA LEU A 300 3.77 4.79 -8.35
C LEU A 300 4.36 6.12 -7.85
N PRO A 301 3.82 6.78 -6.81
CA PRO A 301 4.45 7.97 -6.23
C PRO A 301 5.88 7.71 -5.76
N ALA A 302 6.11 6.58 -5.07
CA ALA A 302 7.41 6.18 -4.56
C ALA A 302 8.45 6.02 -5.70
N PHE A 303 8.07 5.39 -6.82
CA PHE A 303 8.95 5.27 -7.99
C PHE A 303 9.14 6.58 -8.75
N ALA A 304 8.12 7.45 -8.80
CA ALA A 304 8.24 8.75 -9.45
C ALA A 304 9.24 9.65 -8.71
N ILE A 305 9.21 9.65 -7.37
CA ILE A 305 10.15 10.39 -6.52
C ILE A 305 11.57 9.83 -6.70
N ARG A 306 11.77 8.51 -6.56
CA ARG A 306 13.08 7.87 -6.79
C ARG A 306 13.64 8.15 -8.18
N THR A 307 12.78 8.11 -9.21
CA THR A 307 13.18 8.48 -10.58
C THR A 307 13.65 9.94 -10.66
N ALA A 308 12.96 10.85 -9.97
CA ALA A 308 13.37 12.27 -9.94
C ALA A 308 14.72 12.46 -9.24
N VAL A 309 14.96 11.76 -8.13
CA VAL A 309 16.23 11.75 -7.39
C VAL A 309 17.36 11.18 -8.25
N THR A 310 17.20 9.97 -8.80
CA THR A 310 18.20 9.35 -9.71
C THR A 310 18.54 10.23 -10.91
N LEU A 311 17.57 10.96 -11.44
CA LEU A 311 17.80 11.88 -12.56
C LEU A 311 18.46 13.20 -12.13
N GLY A 312 18.58 13.51 -10.83
CA GLY A 312 19.10 14.79 -10.33
C GLY A 312 18.12 15.97 -10.47
N VAL A 313 16.81 15.69 -10.57
CA VAL A 313 15.78 16.75 -10.69
C VAL A 313 15.78 17.71 -9.49
N PRO A 314 15.87 17.24 -8.22
CA PRO A 314 15.96 18.16 -7.08
C PRO A 314 17.14 19.12 -7.18
N ASP A 315 18.34 18.62 -7.45
CA ASP A 315 19.56 19.44 -7.58
C ASP A 315 19.46 20.45 -8.72
N ALA A 316 18.92 20.04 -9.88
CA ALA A 316 18.72 20.94 -11.01
C ALA A 316 17.74 22.08 -10.71
N LEU A 317 16.84 21.90 -9.74
CA LEU A 317 15.86 22.88 -9.28
C LEU A 317 16.26 23.63 -8.01
N ALA A 318 17.39 23.30 -7.38
CA ALA A 318 17.82 23.88 -6.11
C ALA A 318 17.94 25.42 -6.17
N ASP A 319 18.41 25.94 -7.31
CA ASP A 319 18.62 27.38 -7.53
C ASP A 319 17.36 28.13 -8.05
N GLY A 320 16.26 27.41 -8.32
CA GLY A 320 14.98 28.01 -8.70
C GLY A 320 14.26 27.33 -9.87
N PRO A 321 13.07 27.85 -10.25
CA PRO A 321 12.20 27.18 -11.19
C PRO A 321 12.76 27.09 -12.62
N ARG A 322 12.55 25.96 -13.29
CA ARG A 322 12.99 25.70 -14.68
C ARG A 322 11.89 25.11 -15.54
N THR A 323 11.93 25.32 -16.85
CA THR A 323 11.01 24.63 -17.76
C THR A 323 11.40 23.16 -17.93
N ALA A 324 10.48 22.32 -18.41
CA ALA A 324 10.78 20.92 -18.73
C ALA A 324 11.93 20.77 -19.75
N THR A 325 12.02 21.70 -20.71
CA THR A 325 13.11 21.72 -21.70
C THR A 325 14.45 22.09 -21.06
N ASP A 326 14.48 23.12 -20.20
CA ASP A 326 15.72 23.51 -19.52
C ASP A 326 16.24 22.41 -18.57
N LEU A 327 15.32 21.67 -17.93
CA LEU A 327 15.66 20.51 -17.10
C LEU A 327 16.19 19.35 -17.95
N ALA A 328 15.53 19.06 -19.07
CA ALA A 328 15.96 18.00 -19.99
C ALA A 328 17.39 18.23 -20.49
N ASP A 329 17.71 19.49 -20.85
CA ASP A 329 19.05 19.88 -21.29
C ASP A 329 20.07 19.80 -20.14
N ALA A 330 19.71 20.23 -18.92
CA ALA A 330 20.61 20.20 -17.76
C ALA A 330 20.92 18.78 -17.29
N LEU A 331 19.95 17.87 -17.38
CA LEU A 331 20.06 16.48 -16.92
C LEU A 331 20.48 15.52 -18.04
N GLU A 332 20.66 16.02 -19.27
CA GLU A 332 20.99 15.22 -20.45
C GLU A 332 19.98 14.08 -20.75
N VAL A 333 18.69 14.32 -20.52
CA VAL A 333 17.61 13.33 -20.73
C VAL A 333 16.55 13.79 -21.74
N PRO A 334 15.76 12.88 -22.34
CA PRO A 334 14.68 13.26 -23.24
C PRO A 334 13.57 14.06 -22.54
N ALA A 335 13.25 15.24 -23.08
CA ALA A 335 12.18 16.11 -22.56
C ALA A 335 10.81 15.41 -22.47
N GLU A 336 10.53 14.48 -23.38
CA GLU A 336 9.26 13.74 -23.41
C GLU A 336 8.99 12.98 -22.09
N GLY A 337 10.04 12.46 -21.44
CA GLY A 337 9.94 11.79 -20.14
C GLY A 337 9.61 12.77 -19.01
N LEU A 338 10.35 13.87 -18.94
CA LEU A 338 10.14 14.91 -17.93
C LEU A 338 8.77 15.59 -18.06
N GLU A 339 8.28 15.81 -19.29
CA GLU A 339 6.93 16.35 -19.54
C GLU A 339 5.80 15.49 -18.95
N ARG A 340 6.04 14.18 -18.74
CA ARG A 340 5.09 13.26 -18.09
C ARG A 340 5.32 13.18 -16.58
N LEU A 341 6.59 13.18 -16.16
CA LEU A 341 6.98 13.03 -14.76
C LEU A 341 6.64 14.29 -13.94
N LEU A 342 7.01 15.48 -14.43
CA LEU A 342 6.90 16.73 -13.67
C LEU A 342 5.44 17.05 -13.27
N PRO A 343 4.42 16.94 -14.14
CA PRO A 343 3.03 17.15 -13.71
C PRO A 343 2.55 16.15 -12.66
N TYR A 344 3.09 14.92 -12.67
CA TYR A 344 2.75 13.92 -11.67
C TYR A 344 3.33 14.30 -10.30
N LEU A 345 4.58 14.79 -10.27
CA LEU A 345 5.21 15.33 -9.05
C LEU A 345 4.48 16.57 -8.52
N VAL A 346 3.85 17.37 -9.38
CA VAL A 346 2.97 18.49 -8.97
C VAL A 346 1.67 18.04 -8.33
N VAL A 347 1.12 16.89 -8.73
CA VAL A 347 -0.09 16.31 -8.11
C VAL A 347 0.21 15.78 -6.71
N HIS A 348 1.46 15.41 -6.43
CA HIS A 348 1.94 14.89 -5.14
C HIS A 348 2.66 15.93 -4.29
N ASP A 349 2.48 17.22 -4.60
CA ASP A 349 3.04 18.35 -3.83
C ASP A 349 4.57 18.33 -3.66
N VAL A 350 5.30 17.61 -4.52
CA VAL A 350 6.76 17.66 -4.60
C VAL A 350 7.21 18.92 -5.35
N LEU A 351 6.48 19.27 -6.42
CA LEU A 351 6.75 20.42 -7.27
C LEU A 351 5.54 21.36 -7.35
N GLU A 352 5.80 22.63 -7.63
CA GLU A 352 4.81 23.58 -8.10
C GLU A 352 5.05 23.92 -9.57
N ALA A 353 4.01 24.32 -10.30
CA ALA A 353 4.10 24.71 -11.70
C ALA A 353 3.43 26.07 -11.95
N HIS A 354 4.12 26.95 -12.67
CA HIS A 354 3.67 28.31 -12.96
C HIS A 354 3.88 28.69 -14.44
N GLY A 355 2.94 29.46 -15.00
CA GLY A 355 3.10 30.10 -16.32
C GLY A 355 2.84 29.18 -17.53
N THR A 356 3.18 29.68 -18.72
CA THR A 356 3.07 28.95 -19.99
C THR A 356 4.22 29.37 -20.94
N PRO A 357 5.16 28.48 -21.31
CA PRO A 357 5.27 27.08 -20.86
C PRO A 357 5.48 26.98 -19.34
N ALA A 358 5.04 25.86 -18.75
CA ALA A 358 5.13 25.66 -17.31
C ALA A 358 6.60 25.63 -16.85
N ALA A 359 6.93 26.48 -15.87
CA ALA A 359 8.15 26.41 -15.10
C ALA A 359 7.87 25.70 -13.77
N TYR A 360 8.72 24.75 -13.40
CA TYR A 360 8.56 23.88 -12.23
C TYR A 360 9.55 24.28 -11.15
N GLY A 361 9.11 24.35 -9.89
CA GLY A 361 9.96 24.63 -8.72
C GLY A 361 9.69 23.67 -7.57
N LEU A 362 10.63 23.56 -6.63
CA LEU A 362 10.48 22.70 -5.44
C LEU A 362 9.53 23.32 -4.42
N LEU A 363 8.55 22.53 -3.99
CA LEU A 363 7.76 22.78 -2.78
C LEU A 363 8.53 22.34 -1.53
N GLU A 364 7.95 22.54 -0.35
CA GLU A 364 8.56 22.16 0.94
C GLU A 364 8.94 20.68 0.97
N LEU A 365 8.02 19.79 0.61
CA LEU A 365 8.27 18.35 0.50
C LEU A 365 9.39 18.02 -0.50
N GLY A 366 9.41 18.69 -1.65
CA GLY A 366 10.45 18.46 -2.66
C GLY A 366 11.85 18.93 -2.23
N ARG A 367 11.95 19.89 -1.31
CA ARG A 367 13.25 20.37 -0.79
C ARG A 367 13.91 19.36 0.15
N GLU A 368 13.15 18.50 0.81
CA GLU A 368 13.71 17.41 1.64
C GLU A 368 14.55 16.45 0.78
N LEU A 369 14.26 16.31 -0.51
CA LEU A 369 15.02 15.48 -1.45
C LEU A 369 16.42 16.05 -1.80
N LEU A 370 16.80 17.20 -1.25
CA LEU A 370 18.17 17.74 -1.34
C LEU A 370 19.08 17.26 -0.19
N ASP A 371 18.53 16.54 0.79
CA ASP A 371 19.32 15.87 1.80
C ASP A 371 20.13 14.73 1.17
N GLU A 372 21.44 14.71 1.43
CA GLU A 372 22.39 13.77 0.80
C GLU A 372 22.06 12.31 1.15
N HIS A 373 21.75 12.02 2.41
CA HIS A 373 21.44 10.66 2.86
C HIS A 373 20.11 10.18 2.24
N LEU A 374 19.08 11.03 2.25
CA LEU A 374 17.81 10.69 1.60
C LEU A 374 17.96 10.52 0.08
N GLY A 375 18.85 11.29 -0.54
CA GLY A 375 19.19 11.16 -1.96
C GLY A 375 19.80 9.80 -2.28
N GLU A 376 20.77 9.36 -1.48
CA GLU A 376 21.42 8.05 -1.61
C GLU A 376 20.43 6.89 -1.43
N ASP A 377 19.59 6.94 -0.39
CA ASP A 377 18.56 5.91 -0.12
C ASP A 377 17.55 5.75 -1.27
N LEU A 378 17.26 6.84 -1.98
CA LEU A 378 16.25 6.89 -3.04
C LEU A 378 16.81 6.69 -4.45
N ASP A 379 18.13 6.67 -4.62
CA ASP A 379 18.75 6.51 -5.93
C ASP A 379 18.58 5.08 -6.46
N LEU A 380 17.79 4.91 -7.52
CA LEU A 380 17.54 3.64 -8.21
C LEU A 380 18.79 2.95 -8.77
N ASP A 381 19.88 3.69 -8.98
CA ASP A 381 21.18 3.13 -9.37
C ASP A 381 22.09 2.80 -8.16
N GLY A 382 21.69 3.22 -6.95
CA GLY A 382 22.36 2.95 -5.67
C GLY A 382 22.05 1.57 -5.07
N ALA A 383 22.84 1.19 -4.05
CA ALA A 383 22.74 -0.13 -3.42
C ALA A 383 21.50 -0.26 -2.52
N GLU A 384 21.23 0.72 -1.67
CA GLU A 384 20.08 0.73 -0.75
C GLU A 384 18.74 0.60 -1.48
N ALA A 385 18.47 1.49 -2.45
CA ALA A 385 17.23 1.43 -3.23
C ALA A 385 17.08 0.11 -3.99
N TRP A 386 18.19 -0.44 -4.48
CA TRP A 386 18.20 -1.74 -5.14
C TRP A 386 17.78 -2.85 -4.18
N GLU A 387 18.31 -2.88 -2.96
CA GLU A 387 17.96 -3.87 -1.94
C GLU A 387 16.50 -3.75 -1.53
N GLU A 388 16.01 -2.55 -1.22
CA GLU A 388 14.63 -2.31 -0.80
C GLU A 388 13.61 -2.72 -1.87
N ILE A 389 13.83 -2.33 -3.14
CA ILE A 389 12.94 -2.68 -4.25
C ILE A 389 12.95 -4.18 -4.49
N THR A 390 14.13 -4.80 -4.45
CA THR A 390 14.28 -6.25 -4.66
C THR A 390 13.60 -7.04 -3.54
N ALA A 391 13.72 -6.57 -2.29
CA ALA A 391 13.02 -7.11 -1.13
C ALA A 391 11.50 -7.00 -1.28
N GLY A 392 10.99 -5.82 -1.63
CA GLY A 392 9.56 -5.60 -1.85
C GLY A 392 8.96 -6.54 -2.90
N LEU A 393 9.69 -6.79 -3.99
CA LEU A 393 9.27 -7.73 -5.05
C LEU A 393 9.39 -9.21 -4.63
N SER A 394 10.26 -9.53 -3.67
CA SER A 394 10.54 -10.90 -3.21
C SER A 394 9.72 -11.32 -2.00
N LEU A 395 9.17 -10.37 -1.23
CA LEU A 395 8.52 -10.62 0.05
C LEU A 395 7.40 -11.67 -0.01
N LEU A 396 6.54 -11.66 -1.04
CA LEU A 396 5.47 -12.65 -1.18
C LEU A 396 6.01 -14.08 -1.34
N ALA A 397 7.13 -14.25 -2.06
CA ALA A 397 7.76 -15.55 -2.24
C ALA A 397 8.43 -16.00 -0.93
N ALA A 398 9.15 -15.09 -0.27
CA ALA A 398 9.78 -15.35 1.02
C ALA A 398 8.75 -15.77 2.09
N VAL A 399 7.62 -15.06 2.22
CA VAL A 399 6.55 -15.40 3.18
C VAL A 399 5.90 -16.76 2.89
N ARG A 400 5.79 -17.15 1.61
CA ARG A 400 5.20 -18.44 1.22
C ARG A 400 6.17 -19.62 1.35
N GLY A 401 7.44 -19.39 1.09
CA GLY A 401 8.46 -20.43 0.91
C GLY A 401 9.50 -20.51 2.02
N GLY A 402 9.64 -19.48 2.86
CA GLY A 402 10.67 -19.39 3.91
C GLY A 402 12.09 -19.12 3.40
N ASP A 403 12.29 -19.00 2.07
CA ASP A 403 13.59 -18.75 1.45
C ASP A 403 13.47 -17.58 0.46
N GLY A 404 14.04 -16.43 0.84
CA GLY A 404 14.09 -15.23 0.00
C GLY A 404 14.92 -15.41 -1.27
N ALA A 405 15.85 -16.38 -1.28
CA ALA A 405 16.77 -16.61 -2.40
C ALA A 405 16.11 -17.27 -3.64
N ARG A 406 14.85 -17.73 -3.54
CA ARG A 406 14.16 -18.51 -4.61
C ARG A 406 12.97 -17.77 -5.25
N SER A 407 13.05 -16.46 -5.42
CA SER A 407 12.02 -15.74 -6.16
C SER A 407 12.23 -15.86 -7.67
N ALA A 408 11.38 -16.63 -8.36
CA ALA A 408 11.38 -16.73 -9.84
C ALA A 408 10.93 -15.45 -10.57
N ARG A 409 10.59 -14.38 -9.83
CA ARG A 409 10.02 -13.13 -10.38
C ARG A 409 10.83 -11.87 -10.05
N ALA A 410 11.87 -11.97 -9.22
CA ALA A 410 12.68 -10.83 -8.78
C ALA A 410 14.18 -11.12 -8.98
N ARG A 411 14.99 -10.05 -8.98
CA ARG A 411 16.45 -10.16 -8.83
C ARG A 411 16.75 -10.82 -7.48
N THR A 412 17.85 -11.56 -7.39
CA THR A 412 18.30 -12.28 -6.21
C THR A 412 19.58 -11.65 -5.67
N ARG A 413 20.00 -12.00 -4.45
CA ARG A 413 21.33 -11.59 -3.93
C ARG A 413 22.48 -12.07 -4.83
N ALA A 414 22.29 -13.14 -5.62
CA ALA A 414 23.26 -13.56 -6.63
C ALA A 414 23.37 -12.56 -7.81
N ASP A 415 22.28 -11.85 -8.14
CA ASP A 415 22.32 -10.79 -9.15
C ASP A 415 23.09 -9.56 -8.65
N LEU A 416 22.95 -9.21 -7.37
CA LEU A 416 23.78 -8.20 -6.70
C LEU A 416 25.27 -8.57 -6.76
N ALA A 417 25.61 -9.81 -6.43
CA ALA A 417 27.00 -10.29 -6.47
C ALA A 417 27.63 -10.22 -7.89
N SER A 418 26.80 -10.10 -8.94
CA SER A 418 27.26 -9.91 -10.33
C SER A 418 27.48 -8.44 -10.71
N ARG A 419 27.20 -7.49 -9.79
CA ARG A 419 27.29 -6.04 -9.98
C ARG A 419 28.36 -5.43 -9.07
N PRO A 420 29.62 -5.34 -9.53
CA PRO A 420 30.73 -4.84 -8.72
C PRO A 420 30.54 -3.40 -8.22
N ASP A 421 29.79 -2.59 -8.97
CA ASP A 421 29.40 -1.23 -8.61
C ASP A 421 28.51 -1.19 -7.37
N LEU A 422 27.46 -2.02 -7.32
CA LEU A 422 26.57 -2.10 -6.16
C LEU A 422 27.25 -2.75 -4.96
N VAL A 423 28.09 -3.77 -5.19
CA VAL A 423 28.89 -4.38 -4.11
C VAL A 423 29.86 -3.37 -3.51
N ALA A 424 30.45 -2.47 -4.31
CA ALA A 424 31.29 -1.40 -3.81
C ALA A 424 30.48 -0.39 -2.98
N GLY A 425 29.31 0.05 -3.47
CA GLY A 425 28.41 0.94 -2.72
C GLY A 425 28.02 0.37 -1.36
N GLN A 426 27.68 -0.93 -1.28
CA GLN A 426 27.41 -1.59 0.01
C GLN A 426 28.61 -1.60 0.96
N GLN A 427 29.83 -1.68 0.43
CA GLN A 427 31.02 -1.62 1.27
C GLN A 427 31.25 -0.20 1.80
N GLU A 428 30.94 0.83 1.01
CA GLU A 428 31.01 2.24 1.43
C GLU A 428 29.96 2.53 2.51
N GLU A 429 28.71 2.14 2.31
CA GLU A 429 27.64 2.26 3.33
C GLU A 429 28.00 1.51 4.62
N ALA A 430 28.56 0.30 4.50
CA ALA A 430 28.99 -0.47 5.66
C ALA A 430 30.18 0.14 6.42
N GLU A 431 30.88 1.14 5.87
CA GLU A 431 31.89 1.92 6.61
C GLU A 431 31.26 2.79 7.68
N GLU A 432 30.07 3.34 7.45
CA GLU A 432 29.35 4.13 8.46
C GLU A 432 29.05 3.28 9.70
N PHE A 433 28.67 2.03 9.50
CA PHE A 433 28.51 1.07 10.59
C PHE A 433 29.84 0.88 11.34
N ALA A 434 30.96 0.70 10.63
CA ALA A 434 32.27 0.50 11.25
C ALA A 434 32.70 1.73 12.05
N ASP A 435 32.44 2.94 11.56
CA ASP A 435 32.76 4.18 12.24
C ASP A 435 31.88 4.40 13.47
N TYR A 436 30.60 4.08 13.38
CA TYR A 436 29.65 4.23 14.48
C TYR A 436 29.86 3.18 15.59
N TYR A 437 29.90 1.89 15.24
CA TYR A 437 29.96 0.79 16.21
C TYR A 437 31.38 0.36 16.56
N GLY A 438 32.34 0.52 15.65
CA GLY A 438 33.69 -0.04 15.76
C GLY A 438 34.47 0.39 17.00
N PRO A 439 34.51 1.68 17.39
CA PRO A 439 35.22 2.10 18.61
C PRO A 439 34.67 1.43 19.88
N THR A 440 33.34 1.29 19.95
CA THR A 440 32.67 0.61 21.07
C THR A 440 32.98 -0.88 21.08
N LEU A 441 32.90 -1.54 19.92
CA LEU A 441 33.22 -2.95 19.78
C LEU A 441 34.68 -3.24 20.16
N ALA A 442 35.63 -2.43 19.70
CA ALA A 442 37.04 -2.58 20.03
C ALA A 442 37.31 -2.51 21.54
N GLY A 443 36.63 -1.60 22.26
CA GLY A 443 36.71 -1.50 23.72
C GLY A 443 36.04 -2.66 24.47
N MET A 444 35.12 -3.39 23.83
CA MET A 444 34.41 -4.53 24.44
C MET A 444 35.07 -5.89 24.17
N LEU A 445 35.87 -6.00 23.11
CA LEU A 445 36.56 -7.22 22.69
C LEU A 445 37.93 -7.36 23.38
N PRO A 446 38.41 -8.59 23.67
CA PRO A 446 39.71 -8.79 24.30
C PRO A 446 40.87 -8.73 23.29
N LEU A 447 40.92 -7.68 22.44
CA LEU A 447 41.88 -7.58 21.33
C LEU A 447 43.33 -7.77 21.77
N ALA A 448 43.71 -7.24 22.94
CA ALA A 448 45.06 -7.36 23.50
C ALA A 448 45.48 -8.80 23.87
N GLN A 449 44.53 -9.74 23.95
CA GLN A 449 44.78 -11.16 24.25
C GLN A 449 44.90 -12.01 22.98
N CYS A 450 44.56 -11.44 21.82
CA CYS A 450 44.54 -12.12 20.53
C CYS A 450 45.81 -11.78 19.72
N ARG A 451 46.36 -12.79 19.04
CA ARG A 451 47.34 -12.62 17.96
C ARG A 451 46.67 -12.72 16.60
N THR A 452 45.66 -13.58 16.47
CA THR A 452 44.87 -13.76 15.25
C THR A 452 43.38 -13.58 15.55
N LEU A 453 42.69 -12.81 14.72
CA LEU A 453 41.25 -12.57 14.82
C LEU A 453 40.62 -12.70 13.44
N ALA A 454 39.45 -13.34 13.35
CA ALA A 454 38.63 -13.29 12.14
C ALA A 454 37.43 -12.37 12.35
N VAL A 455 37.07 -11.59 11.32
CA VAL A 455 35.89 -10.73 11.33
C VAL A 455 35.04 -10.99 10.08
N ALA A 456 33.73 -11.13 10.26
CA ALA A 456 32.77 -11.31 9.18
C ALA A 456 31.54 -10.41 9.38
N GLY A 457 30.87 -10.07 8.28
CA GLY A 457 29.74 -9.15 8.24
C GLY A 457 29.91 -8.04 7.20
N PRO A 458 28.85 -7.26 6.92
CA PRO A 458 28.89 -6.17 5.93
C PRO A 458 30.02 -5.17 6.20
N ALA A 459 30.29 -4.83 7.47
CA ALA A 459 31.30 -3.85 7.88
C ALA A 459 32.68 -4.45 8.21
N ALA A 460 32.93 -5.71 7.84
CA ALA A 460 34.12 -6.44 8.28
C ALA A 460 35.44 -5.77 7.83
N GLY A 461 35.44 -5.07 6.69
CA GLY A 461 36.62 -4.35 6.21
C GLY A 461 37.02 -3.19 7.10
N GLY A 462 36.10 -2.24 7.34
CA GLY A 462 36.35 -1.09 8.23
C GLY A 462 36.65 -1.52 9.67
N LEU A 463 35.97 -2.55 10.18
CA LEU A 463 36.26 -3.11 11.51
C LEU A 463 37.68 -3.70 11.60
N ALA A 464 38.17 -4.36 10.54
CA ALA A 464 39.52 -4.89 10.52
C ALA A 464 40.59 -3.77 10.60
N GLU A 465 40.42 -2.69 9.83
CA GLU A 465 41.28 -1.51 9.88
C GLU A 465 41.30 -0.89 11.28
N LEU A 466 40.13 -0.76 11.90
CA LEU A 466 39.98 -0.23 13.25
C LEU A 466 40.64 -1.13 14.30
N PHE A 467 40.42 -2.44 14.25
CA PHE A 467 41.00 -3.37 15.23
C PHE A 467 42.53 -3.44 15.16
N VAL A 468 43.12 -3.38 13.97
CA VAL A 468 44.59 -3.31 13.84
C VAL A 468 45.13 -1.97 14.36
N ARG A 469 44.41 -0.88 14.13
CA ARG A 469 44.79 0.45 14.66
C ARG A 469 44.78 0.48 16.18
N GLU A 470 43.77 -0.11 16.82
CA GLU A 470 43.64 -0.19 18.28
C GLU A 470 44.63 -1.17 18.92
N GLN A 471 44.96 -2.28 18.25
CA GLN A 471 45.91 -3.27 18.72
C GLN A 471 47.04 -3.51 17.70
N PRO A 472 48.11 -2.69 17.74
CA PRO A 472 49.26 -2.85 16.85
C PRO A 472 49.90 -4.24 17.02
N GLY A 473 49.90 -5.03 15.94
CA GLY A 473 50.42 -6.40 15.92
C GLY A 473 49.36 -7.51 15.94
N LEU A 474 48.07 -7.17 16.03
CA LEU A 474 46.98 -8.09 15.76
C LEU A 474 46.91 -8.41 14.26
N HIS A 475 46.88 -9.67 13.89
CA HIS A 475 46.55 -10.11 12.53
C HIS A 475 45.05 -10.34 12.42
N VAL A 476 44.40 -9.61 11.51
CA VAL A 476 42.96 -9.73 11.27
C VAL A 476 42.71 -10.38 9.91
N THR A 477 41.86 -11.41 9.87
CA THR A 477 41.38 -12.01 8.62
C THR A 477 39.93 -11.60 8.39
N VAL A 478 39.68 -10.89 7.30
CA VAL A 478 38.31 -10.57 6.84
C VAL A 478 37.74 -11.80 6.14
N LEU A 479 36.62 -12.31 6.66
CA LEU A 479 35.83 -13.37 6.06
C LEU A 479 34.64 -12.74 5.34
N ALA A 480 34.57 -12.91 4.03
CA ALA A 480 33.53 -12.30 3.20
C ALA A 480 33.14 -13.22 2.03
N GLU A 481 32.03 -12.90 1.38
CA GLU A 481 31.59 -13.61 0.17
C GLU A 481 32.54 -13.31 -1.01
N PRO A 482 32.61 -14.17 -2.05
CA PRO A 482 33.57 -14.00 -3.13
C PRO A 482 33.52 -12.64 -3.84
N ALA A 483 32.34 -12.05 -4.01
CA ALA A 483 32.17 -10.73 -4.63
C ALA A 483 32.68 -9.59 -3.73
N GLU A 484 32.36 -9.63 -2.44
CA GLU A 484 32.84 -8.67 -1.43
C GLU A 484 34.38 -8.73 -1.31
N LEU A 485 34.96 -9.92 -1.36
CA LEU A 485 36.41 -10.12 -1.31
C LEU A 485 37.18 -9.42 -2.44
N GLU A 486 36.60 -9.31 -3.63
CA GLU A 486 37.27 -8.62 -4.73
C GLU A 486 37.47 -7.13 -4.43
N VAL A 487 36.46 -6.48 -3.85
CA VAL A 487 36.50 -5.07 -3.43
C VAL A 487 37.46 -4.92 -2.24
N LEU A 488 37.28 -5.74 -1.20
CA LEU A 488 38.05 -5.66 0.05
C LEU A 488 39.55 -5.93 -0.13
N ARG A 489 39.93 -6.80 -1.08
CA ARG A 489 41.35 -7.06 -1.41
C ARG A 489 42.03 -5.86 -2.04
N ARG A 490 41.30 -5.09 -2.87
CA ARG A 490 41.82 -3.85 -3.46
C ARG A 490 42.02 -2.79 -2.38
N ARG A 491 41.05 -2.66 -1.46
CA ARG A 491 41.12 -1.74 -0.32
C ARG A 491 42.33 -1.99 0.57
N HIS A 492 42.51 -3.22 1.04
CA HIS A 492 43.58 -3.56 1.97
C HIS A 492 44.87 -4.04 1.30
N ALA A 493 45.06 -3.83 -0.02
CA ALA A 493 46.18 -4.38 -0.78
C ALA A 493 47.57 -4.06 -0.20
N ALA A 494 47.70 -2.92 0.48
CA ALA A 494 48.95 -2.47 1.10
C ALA A 494 49.06 -2.80 2.60
N HIS A 495 48.05 -3.42 3.21
CA HIS A 495 47.97 -3.56 4.66
C HIS A 495 48.58 -4.89 5.15
N PRO A 496 49.72 -4.88 5.88
CA PRO A 496 50.50 -6.09 6.17
C PRO A 496 49.89 -7.02 7.22
N LEU A 497 48.89 -6.53 7.96
CA LEU A 497 48.25 -7.24 9.07
C LEU A 497 46.78 -7.62 8.79
N ILE A 498 46.26 -7.29 7.60
CA ILE A 498 44.89 -7.66 7.19
C ILE A 498 44.97 -8.65 6.05
N GLY A 499 44.46 -9.86 6.30
CA GLY A 499 44.27 -10.89 5.29
C GLY A 499 42.80 -11.04 4.92
N HIS A 500 42.52 -11.81 3.87
CA HIS A 500 41.16 -12.10 3.45
C HIS A 500 41.01 -13.57 3.08
N ALA A 501 39.91 -14.18 3.53
CA ALA A 501 39.56 -15.55 3.20
C ALA A 501 38.06 -15.64 2.88
N PRO A 502 37.66 -16.60 2.03
CA PRO A 502 36.24 -16.83 1.78
C PRO A 502 35.54 -17.23 3.08
N LEU A 503 34.31 -16.74 3.26
CA LEU A 503 33.40 -17.30 4.24
C LEU A 503 33.24 -18.82 3.98
N PRO A 504 33.23 -19.67 5.03
CA PRO A 504 32.98 -21.09 4.86
C PRO A 504 31.68 -21.31 4.10
N SER A 505 31.77 -21.90 2.90
CA SER A 505 30.69 -21.92 1.92
C SER A 505 29.48 -22.74 2.37
N ASP A 506 28.30 -22.28 1.95
CA ASP A 506 26.98 -22.88 2.20
C ASP A 506 26.66 -24.14 1.35
N GLU A 507 27.50 -24.53 0.38
CA GLU A 507 27.13 -25.52 -0.65
C GLU A 507 27.56 -26.97 -0.35
N THR A 508 26.57 -27.85 -0.18
CA THR A 508 26.56 -29.11 -0.95
C THR A 508 25.76 -28.87 -2.22
N PRO A 509 26.21 -29.31 -3.41
CA PRO A 509 25.41 -29.20 -4.62
C PRO A 509 24.11 -29.99 -4.44
N ASP A 510 22.97 -29.28 -4.40
CA ASP A 510 21.65 -29.89 -4.33
C ASP A 510 21.42 -30.72 -5.61
N ALA A 511 21.20 -32.01 -5.45
CA ALA A 511 21.08 -32.98 -6.54
C ALA A 511 19.77 -32.88 -7.36
N HIS A 512 19.13 -31.71 -7.43
CA HIS A 512 17.80 -31.58 -8.02
C HIS A 512 17.59 -30.43 -9.01
N ASP A 513 18.63 -29.68 -9.38
CA ASP A 513 18.55 -28.75 -10.52
C ASP A 513 19.05 -29.41 -11.82
N ASP A 514 18.24 -30.34 -12.35
CA ASP A 514 18.29 -30.70 -13.77
C ASP A 514 16.96 -30.37 -14.44
N HIS A 515 16.69 -29.09 -14.63
CA HIS A 515 15.78 -28.64 -15.68
C HIS A 515 16.42 -27.51 -16.50
N GLY A 516 17.31 -27.93 -17.39
CA GLY A 516 17.33 -27.42 -18.76
C GLY A 516 18.14 -26.16 -19.01
N ARG A 517 19.44 -26.33 -19.23
CA ARG A 517 20.22 -25.61 -20.27
C ARG A 517 21.35 -26.50 -20.77
N HIS A 518 21.13 -27.17 -21.90
CA HIS A 518 22.21 -27.68 -22.72
C HIS A 518 22.95 -26.49 -23.35
N GLY A 519 24.24 -26.36 -23.07
CA GLY A 519 25.11 -25.39 -23.73
C GLY A 519 26.49 -25.33 -23.09
N ASP A 520 27.41 -26.09 -23.68
CA ASP A 520 28.87 -25.99 -23.62
C ASP A 520 29.59 -25.88 -22.28
N ASN A 521 30.28 -26.98 -21.97
CA ASN A 521 31.29 -27.15 -20.94
C ASN A 521 32.65 -26.67 -21.45
N PRO A 522 33.26 -25.58 -20.93
CA PRO A 522 34.68 -25.34 -21.09
C PRO A 522 35.43 -26.07 -19.97
N ARG A 523 36.19 -27.09 -20.37
CA ARG A 523 37.19 -27.73 -19.51
C ARG A 523 38.26 -26.72 -19.07
N SER A 524 38.63 -26.87 -17.80
CA SER A 524 39.95 -26.66 -17.18
C SER A 524 40.54 -25.24 -17.09
N GLY A 525 40.64 -24.77 -15.84
CA GLY A 525 41.74 -23.96 -15.34
C GLY A 525 42.03 -24.38 -13.91
N GLY A 526 43.00 -25.28 -13.71
CA GLY A 526 43.51 -25.62 -12.39
C GLY A 526 44.23 -24.41 -11.80
N GLY A 527 43.70 -23.90 -10.70
CA GLY A 527 44.34 -22.93 -9.82
C GLY A 527 44.29 -23.50 -8.41
N ASP A 528 45.43 -23.49 -7.74
CA ASP A 528 45.71 -24.16 -6.49
C ASP A 528 44.71 -23.80 -5.38
N ALA A 529 43.90 -24.78 -4.98
CA ALA A 529 43.20 -24.75 -3.70
C ALA A 529 44.21 -25.11 -2.59
N ASP A 530 45.01 -24.13 -2.21
CA ASP A 530 45.85 -24.19 -1.02
C ASP A 530 45.04 -23.64 0.17
N GLY A 531 44.81 -24.46 1.19
CA GLY A 531 44.12 -24.04 2.41
C GLY A 531 43.20 -25.08 3.06
N ALA A 532 43.71 -26.27 3.38
CA ALA A 532 43.19 -26.99 4.55
C ALA A 532 43.43 -26.13 5.81
N PRO A 533 42.57 -26.19 6.85
CA PRO A 533 42.41 -25.11 7.82
C PRO A 533 43.72 -24.79 8.55
N GLY A 534 44.14 -23.52 8.45
CA GLY A 534 45.18 -22.94 9.28
C GLY A 534 44.81 -23.00 10.76
N GLU A 535 45.77 -22.69 11.63
CA GLU A 535 45.57 -22.64 13.08
C GLU A 535 44.26 -21.91 13.46
N PRO A 536 43.50 -22.40 14.45
CA PRO A 536 42.23 -21.79 14.83
C PRO A 536 42.46 -20.36 15.34
N PHE A 537 41.59 -19.43 14.94
CA PHE A 537 41.67 -18.04 15.38
C PHE A 537 41.50 -17.93 16.91
N ASP A 538 42.22 -17.00 17.53
CA ASP A 538 42.05 -16.72 18.97
C ASP A 538 40.63 -16.19 19.25
N ALA A 539 40.09 -15.37 18.33
CA ALA A 539 38.72 -14.87 18.38
C ALA A 539 38.09 -14.78 16.99
N VAL A 540 36.76 -14.96 16.94
CA VAL A 540 35.93 -14.69 15.76
C VAL A 540 34.88 -13.65 16.12
N VAL A 541 34.78 -12.60 15.31
CA VAL A 541 33.79 -11.53 15.42
C VAL A 541 32.82 -11.63 14.25
N LEU A 542 31.54 -11.82 14.54
CA LEU A 542 30.45 -11.81 13.56
C LEU A 542 29.62 -10.55 13.82
N ALA A 543 29.69 -9.56 12.95
CA ALA A 543 28.96 -8.29 13.10
C ALA A 543 27.84 -8.21 12.05
N MET A 544 26.58 -8.30 12.46
CA MET A 544 25.40 -8.39 11.60
C MET A 544 25.44 -9.58 10.62
N GLU A 545 26.28 -10.58 10.87
CA GLU A 545 26.46 -11.69 9.92
C GLU A 545 25.35 -12.74 10.03
N LEU A 546 24.83 -12.99 11.23
CA LEU A 546 23.82 -14.02 11.42
C LEU A 546 22.42 -13.54 10.97
N THR A 547 22.10 -12.24 11.05
CA THR A 547 20.85 -11.69 10.47
C THR A 547 20.76 -11.95 8.96
N ARG A 548 21.88 -11.96 8.21
CA ARG A 548 21.87 -12.23 6.76
C ARG A 548 21.59 -13.69 6.37
N ARG A 549 21.25 -14.56 7.33
CA ARG A 549 21.19 -16.03 7.14
C ARG A 549 19.96 -16.64 7.79
N THR A 550 19.41 -17.68 7.15
CA THR A 550 18.45 -18.59 7.80
C THR A 550 19.08 -19.29 9.00
N ASP A 551 18.27 -19.85 9.90
CA ASP A 551 18.78 -20.58 11.07
C ASP A 551 19.70 -21.74 10.67
N GLU A 552 19.36 -22.48 9.60
CA GLU A 552 20.18 -23.58 9.10
C GLU A 552 21.52 -23.12 8.53
N ARG A 553 21.53 -21.99 7.79
CA ARG A 553 22.75 -21.39 7.23
C ARG A 553 23.64 -20.83 8.33
N ALA A 554 23.05 -20.12 9.29
CA ALA A 554 23.76 -19.57 10.44
C ALA A 554 24.39 -20.67 11.30
N GLN A 555 23.68 -21.77 11.54
CA GLN A 555 24.22 -22.91 12.28
C GLN A 555 25.43 -23.54 11.56
N ARG A 556 25.35 -23.76 10.24
CA ARG A 556 26.49 -24.30 9.47
C ARG A 556 27.72 -23.40 9.52
N LEU A 557 27.53 -22.08 9.40
CA LEU A 557 28.62 -21.11 9.52
C LEU A 557 29.28 -21.22 10.91
N LEU A 558 28.49 -21.23 11.98
CA LEU A 558 28.97 -21.35 13.36
C LEU A 558 29.72 -22.67 13.61
N GLU A 559 29.25 -23.77 13.03
CA GLU A 559 29.89 -25.10 13.10
C GLU A 559 31.23 -25.17 12.33
N ALA A 560 31.37 -24.39 11.26
CA ALA A 560 32.57 -24.33 10.42
C ALA A 560 33.69 -23.46 11.02
N LEU A 561 33.34 -22.37 11.72
CA LEU A 561 34.30 -21.39 12.23
C LEU A 561 35.16 -21.89 13.41
N ARG A 562 34.62 -22.80 14.25
CA ARG A 562 35.25 -23.43 15.45
C ARG A 562 36.44 -22.63 16.06
N PRO A 563 36.21 -21.48 16.70
CA PRO A 563 37.26 -20.65 17.28
C PRO A 563 37.97 -21.34 18.45
N ALA A 564 39.24 -21.00 18.68
CA ALA A 564 40.05 -21.59 19.75
C ALA A 564 39.61 -21.13 21.15
N ALA A 565 39.17 -19.87 21.31
CA ALA A 565 38.88 -19.31 22.63
C ALA A 565 37.57 -18.49 22.75
N GLY A 566 37.15 -17.71 21.75
CA GLY A 566 35.93 -16.90 21.87
C GLY A 566 35.21 -16.55 20.57
N LEU A 567 33.88 -16.67 20.60
CA LEU A 567 32.96 -16.17 19.57
C LEU A 567 32.28 -14.89 20.08
N TYR A 568 32.33 -13.83 19.28
CA TYR A 568 31.69 -12.55 19.56
C TYR A 568 30.70 -12.27 18.45
N VAL A 569 29.41 -12.24 18.76
CA VAL A 569 28.37 -11.96 17.77
C VAL A 569 27.66 -10.67 18.13
N MET A 570 27.83 -9.66 17.31
CA MET A 570 27.08 -8.41 17.37
C MET A 570 25.95 -8.50 16.36
N ASP A 571 24.71 -8.45 16.82
CA ASP A 571 23.53 -8.50 15.94
C ASP A 571 22.37 -7.69 16.53
N GLU A 572 21.36 -7.41 15.72
CA GLU A 572 20.12 -6.76 16.18
C GLU A 572 19.10 -7.77 16.68
N MET A 573 18.34 -7.39 17.70
CA MET A 573 17.34 -8.26 18.31
C MET A 573 15.93 -7.75 18.03
N LEU A 574 15.07 -8.66 17.59
CA LEU A 574 13.66 -8.38 17.36
C LEU A 574 12.89 -8.34 18.69
N ASP A 575 12.27 -7.19 18.99
CA ASP A 575 11.20 -7.08 19.98
C ASP A 575 9.83 -7.04 19.28
N PRO A 576 9.06 -8.14 19.28
CA PRO A 576 7.81 -8.22 18.53
C PRO A 576 6.68 -7.33 19.10
N VAL A 577 6.87 -6.75 20.29
CA VAL A 577 5.85 -5.92 20.96
C VAL A 577 6.27 -4.45 21.00
N GLY A 578 7.56 -4.18 21.20
CA GLY A 578 8.11 -2.84 21.38
C GLY A 578 8.80 -2.24 20.16
N ALA A 579 8.97 -2.99 19.06
CA ALA A 579 9.69 -2.50 17.89
C ALA A 579 9.04 -1.27 17.24
N GLU A 580 9.88 -0.30 16.91
CA GLU A 580 9.54 0.83 16.05
C GLU A 580 9.63 0.41 14.57
N GLU A 581 9.11 1.24 13.65
CA GLU A 581 9.06 0.91 12.22
C GLU A 581 10.45 0.60 11.65
N HIS A 582 11.45 1.42 12.00
CA HIS A 582 12.85 1.22 11.61
C HIS A 582 13.40 -0.13 12.07
N ASP A 583 13.07 -0.57 13.30
CA ASP A 583 13.57 -1.83 13.87
C ASP A 583 13.10 -3.07 13.09
N VAL A 584 11.93 -2.99 12.43
CA VAL A 584 11.36 -4.12 11.69
C VAL A 584 11.52 -4.00 10.18
N ALA A 585 11.69 -2.79 9.63
CA ALA A 585 11.83 -2.57 8.20
C ALA A 585 13.06 -3.28 7.63
N HIS A 586 14.25 -3.06 8.20
CA HIS A 586 15.47 -3.74 7.79
C HIS A 586 15.37 -5.27 7.94
N GLY A 587 14.73 -5.75 9.02
CA GLY A 587 14.49 -7.18 9.20
C GLY A 587 13.60 -7.80 8.12
N VAL A 588 12.62 -7.06 7.60
CA VAL A 588 11.78 -7.49 6.47
C VAL A 588 12.58 -7.52 5.16
N VAL A 589 13.46 -6.55 4.94
CA VAL A 589 14.38 -6.51 3.79
C VAL A 589 15.31 -7.72 3.81
N ASP A 590 16.01 -7.93 4.93
CA ASP A 590 16.89 -9.08 5.15
C ASP A 590 16.17 -10.41 4.93
N PHE A 591 14.97 -10.57 5.50
CA PHE A 591 14.15 -11.77 5.32
C PHE A 591 13.76 -11.98 3.86
N ALA A 592 13.34 -10.92 3.17
CA ALA A 592 12.94 -11.02 1.77
C ALA A 592 14.11 -11.36 0.83
N LEU A 593 15.31 -10.88 1.13
CA LEU A 593 16.51 -11.12 0.29
C LEU A 593 17.21 -12.45 0.60
N THR A 594 17.26 -12.85 1.87
CA THR A 594 18.12 -13.96 2.32
C THR A 594 17.37 -15.10 3.02
N GLY A 595 16.12 -14.87 3.43
CA GLY A 595 15.38 -15.73 4.36
C GLY A 595 15.83 -15.59 5.83
N GLY A 596 16.80 -14.72 6.10
CA GLY A 596 17.28 -14.36 7.43
C GLY A 596 16.41 -13.30 8.13
N GLY A 597 17.03 -12.48 8.96
CA GLY A 597 16.43 -11.38 9.70
C GLY A 597 16.76 -11.41 11.19
N ALA A 598 16.48 -10.29 11.86
CA ALA A 598 16.65 -10.14 13.30
C ALA A 598 15.87 -11.21 14.07
N ARG A 599 16.50 -11.75 15.12
CA ARG A 599 15.93 -12.82 15.95
C ARG A 599 15.54 -12.28 17.31
N THR A 600 14.59 -12.93 17.98
CA THR A 600 14.41 -12.68 19.41
C THR A 600 15.62 -13.21 20.18
N ASP A 601 15.93 -12.63 21.35
CA ASP A 601 17.03 -13.11 22.21
C ASP A 601 16.92 -14.61 22.52
N SER A 602 15.70 -15.12 22.71
CA SER A 602 15.48 -16.55 22.96
C SER A 602 15.89 -17.41 21.77
N ARG A 603 15.44 -17.07 20.54
CA ARG A 603 15.81 -17.80 19.33
C ARG A 603 17.31 -17.71 19.06
N PHE A 604 17.90 -16.55 19.30
CA PHE A 604 19.33 -16.34 19.08
C PHE A 604 20.18 -17.22 20.01
N ARG A 605 19.79 -17.33 21.30
CA ARG A 605 20.43 -18.24 22.26
C ARG A 605 20.25 -19.71 21.87
N GLU A 606 19.07 -20.09 21.39
CA GLU A 606 18.79 -21.45 20.90
C GLU A 606 19.67 -21.79 19.70
N LEU A 607 19.84 -20.86 18.75
CA LEU A 607 20.74 -21.01 17.59
C LEU A 607 22.19 -21.25 18.02
N LEU A 608 22.71 -20.41 18.94
CA LEU A 608 24.07 -20.57 19.46
C LEU A 608 24.24 -21.90 20.20
N ALA A 609 23.27 -22.29 21.04
CA ALA A 609 23.28 -23.55 21.76
C ALA A 609 23.24 -24.77 20.82
N ALA A 610 22.38 -24.73 19.80
CA ALA A 610 22.29 -25.77 18.77
C ALA A 610 23.59 -25.91 17.98
N SER A 611 24.33 -24.82 17.82
CA SER A 611 25.64 -24.77 17.15
C SER A 611 26.81 -25.16 18.06
N GLY A 612 26.55 -25.59 19.31
CA GLY A 612 27.57 -26.02 20.25
C GLY A 612 28.29 -24.87 20.97
N TYR A 613 27.62 -23.74 21.19
CA TYR A 613 28.14 -22.61 21.95
C TYR A 613 27.29 -22.31 23.19
N GLU A 614 27.96 -21.98 24.29
CA GLU A 614 27.32 -21.47 25.51
C GLU A 614 27.53 -19.96 25.58
N VAL A 615 26.44 -19.20 25.73
CA VAL A 615 26.48 -17.75 25.87
C VAL A 615 26.96 -17.38 27.27
N ALA A 616 28.15 -16.78 27.36
CA ALA A 616 28.74 -16.31 28.60
C ALA A 616 28.24 -14.93 29.03
N SER A 617 28.03 -14.02 28.08
CA SER A 617 27.50 -12.69 28.38
C SER A 617 26.76 -12.08 27.19
N ARG A 618 25.94 -11.07 27.49
CA ARG A 618 25.25 -10.21 26.52
C ARG A 618 25.41 -8.76 26.98
N ARG A 619 25.75 -7.85 26.08
CA ARG A 619 25.86 -6.41 26.34
C ARG A 619 25.22 -5.61 25.21
N ASN A 620 24.55 -4.52 25.56
CA ASN A 620 24.05 -3.57 24.58
C ASN A 620 25.23 -2.83 23.92
N VAL A 621 25.11 -2.57 22.62
CA VAL A 621 26.06 -1.77 21.85
C VAL A 621 25.25 -0.79 21.02
N GLY A 622 25.46 0.51 21.24
CA GLY A 622 24.65 1.55 20.61
C GLY A 622 23.19 1.51 21.04
N TRP A 623 22.28 1.69 20.08
CA TRP A 623 20.85 1.87 20.34
C TRP A 623 20.07 0.55 20.34
N SER A 624 20.16 -0.24 19.27
CA SER A 624 19.45 -1.51 19.05
C SER A 624 20.34 -2.76 19.21
N GLY A 625 21.64 -2.62 18.94
CA GLY A 625 22.54 -3.75 18.79
C GLY A 625 22.94 -4.48 20.08
N GLN A 626 23.24 -5.77 19.95
CA GLN A 626 23.54 -6.68 21.05
C GLN A 626 24.79 -7.50 20.77
N LEU A 627 25.78 -7.37 21.65
CA LEU A 627 27.00 -8.16 21.62
C LEU A 627 26.87 -9.38 22.55
N TYR A 628 26.81 -10.56 21.94
CA TYR A 628 26.90 -11.85 22.59
C TYR A 628 28.34 -12.32 22.64
N THR A 629 28.78 -12.78 23.81
CA THR A 629 30.05 -13.51 23.99
C THR A 629 29.72 -14.96 24.25
N ALA A 630 30.25 -15.88 23.45
CA ALA A 630 29.98 -17.30 23.56
C ALA A 630 31.25 -18.15 23.45
N HIS A 631 31.23 -19.32 24.08
CA HIS A 631 32.34 -20.28 24.09
C HIS A 631 31.89 -21.68 23.65
N PRO A 632 32.76 -22.49 23.01
CA PRO A 632 32.40 -23.84 22.60
C PRO A 632 32.03 -24.76 23.78
N THR A 633 30.91 -25.46 23.69
CA THR A 633 30.47 -26.48 24.67
C THR A 633 31.27 -27.77 24.47
N GLY A 634 32.49 -27.86 25.02
CA GLY A 634 33.30 -29.10 24.91
C GLY A 634 34.78 -29.03 25.27
N GLY A 635 35.31 -27.91 25.77
CA GLY A 635 36.75 -27.73 26.03
C GLY A 635 37.28 -28.10 27.43
N ALA A 636 36.41 -28.42 28.41
CA ALA A 636 36.85 -28.75 29.76
C ALA A 636 36.91 -30.27 29.97
N GLY A 637 38.01 -30.92 29.56
CA GLY A 637 38.26 -32.30 29.97
C GLY A 637 39.14 -33.19 29.09
N ARG A 638 40.33 -32.74 28.66
CA ARG A 638 41.45 -33.65 28.37
C ARG A 638 42.74 -33.15 29.01
N THR A 639 42.77 -33.15 30.34
CA THR A 639 44.00 -33.22 31.12
C THR A 639 44.01 -34.55 31.87
N ALA A 640 44.66 -35.55 31.28
CA ALA A 640 45.43 -36.61 31.90
C ALA A 640 46.14 -37.41 30.79
#